data_AF-A0A926AGY2-F1
#
_entry.id   AF-A0A926AGY2-F1
#
_cell.length_a   1.000
_cell.length_b   1.000
_cell.length_c   1.000
_cell.angle_alpha   90.00
_cell.angle_beta   90.00
_cell.angle_gamma   90.00
#
_symmetry.space_group_name_H-M   'P 1'
#
loop_
_entity.id
_entity.type
_entity.pdbx_description
1 polymer ?
#
loop_
_entity_poly.entity_id
_entity_poly.type
_entity_poly.pdbx_seq_one_letter_code
_entity_poly.pdbx_strand_id
1 'polypeptide(L)'
;MKRARNCLVSCEPMENRLMFVTINGTSGANAISVSINGNTILYAVDGVSDSVSDIIHNEIEINGLGGNDTITIGETGANSVTVNGGAGADTINLALGANDMDAIEDFVTVNGDADSDTVTINDQNNQGIMSYTMSAANVFGRPTVPLIDINVENLLINAPTAFPSSLHLNVVPSPDVRFEGSASATNTLFLTGNGTQTVNYRPDDFTNGEGDITFNSTNIDFEDTEAVFVQSVSAATFTTPNVTDVLTVNKGATTFIIDGTSTGIAMTEMNVSGTPTVTIDMAANDSSGGNDSLTATGTADFVGLLRINAGTGNNTLNVNSGSWSMTTALGVGGVSLDVTINNATASFSGAQSLQRLELNNNGVASLSGNLSAQQLAVVSGAGTISVGSPNTATFSGTLSIGANRTLNKTGSGTLNINAVQSHGANSLFTAKGGLTNFNTDCGSISTRPLDLFADNGDINLNTTQHVDSVATNFGGIAVGANGNRVVVTNLVSIGGEGGTINLRDNDMIVDYTAAADAVAARALLRAGRNNGAWNGLGINSSTAAANQQHNTTLASLEATEFKSIHGQNATFDGQQLDNTMLLIKYTWYGDTDFNGIVDFDDYSRADAGFNNNRTGWLNGDFDDNGVVDFDDYSLIDQAFNTQGGVLRPVRSPAASTPVFRDLIALR
;
A
#
# COMPACT_ATOMS: atom_id res chain seq x y z
N MET A 1 -91.62 23.21 -49.31
CA MET A 1 -90.90 24.01 -50.34
C MET A 1 -89.85 24.87 -49.65
N LYS A 2 -88.59 24.66 -50.04
CA LYS A 2 -87.31 25.38 -49.82
C LYS A 2 -87.17 26.35 -48.63
N ARG A 3 -86.35 25.95 -47.65
CA ARG A 3 -85.58 26.85 -46.75
C ARG A 3 -84.17 27.07 -47.32
N ALA A 4 -83.68 28.30 -47.21
CA ALA A 4 -82.40 28.79 -47.72
C ALA A 4 -81.19 28.06 -47.11
N ARG A 5 -80.17 27.78 -47.93
CA ARG A 5 -78.81 27.48 -47.46
C ARG A 5 -77.92 28.66 -47.81
N ASN A 6 -77.37 29.30 -46.79
CA ASN A 6 -76.22 30.20 -46.94
C ASN A 6 -75.01 29.33 -47.31
N CYS A 7 -74.40 29.63 -48.46
CA CYS A 7 -73.09 29.09 -48.81
C CYS A 7 -72.04 30.01 -48.16
N LEU A 8 -71.58 29.64 -46.97
CA LEU A 8 -70.35 30.18 -46.41
C LEU A 8 -69.20 29.45 -47.11
N VAL A 9 -68.44 30.19 -47.92
CA VAL A 9 -67.15 29.71 -48.41
C VAL A 9 -66.24 29.60 -47.19
N SER A 10 -66.05 28.38 -46.72
CA SER A 10 -65.00 28.03 -45.78
C SER A 10 -63.68 28.16 -46.53
N CYS A 11 -62.97 29.26 -46.32
CA CYS A 11 -61.54 29.31 -46.61
C CYS A 11 -60.91 28.39 -45.56
N GLU A 12 -60.45 27.21 -45.98
CA GLU A 12 -59.60 26.40 -45.10
C GLU A 12 -58.31 27.18 -44.84
N PRO A 13 -57.80 27.23 -43.61
CA PRO A 13 -56.52 27.86 -43.35
C PRO A 13 -55.47 27.15 -44.22
N MET A 14 -54.70 27.94 -44.98
CA MET A 14 -53.51 27.43 -45.66
C MET A 14 -52.64 26.72 -44.61
N GLU A 15 -52.44 25.41 -44.75
CA GLU A 15 -51.32 24.76 -44.09
C GLU A 15 -50.04 25.44 -44.59
N ASN A 16 -49.21 25.88 -43.66
CA ASN A 16 -47.93 26.48 -43.96
C ASN A 16 -47.04 25.38 -44.57
N ARG A 17 -47.06 25.24 -45.90
CA ARG A 17 -46.06 24.46 -46.64
C ARG A 17 -44.76 25.24 -46.60
N LEU A 18 -44.08 25.13 -45.47
CA LEU A 18 -42.75 25.66 -45.26
C LEU A 18 -41.79 24.97 -46.25
N MET A 19 -40.91 25.76 -46.86
CA MET A 19 -39.97 25.33 -47.90
C MET A 19 -38.59 25.08 -47.28
N PHE A 20 -37.85 24.13 -47.85
CA PHE A 20 -36.45 23.85 -47.48
C PHE A 20 -35.50 24.62 -48.38
N VAL A 21 -34.38 25.08 -47.82
CA VAL A 21 -33.26 25.69 -48.56
C VAL A 21 -32.15 24.66 -48.66
N THR A 22 -31.71 24.34 -49.87
CA THR A 22 -30.55 23.46 -50.07
C THR A 22 -29.38 24.27 -50.63
N ILE A 23 -28.24 24.23 -49.93
CA ILE A 23 -26.99 24.89 -50.29
C ILE A 23 -25.98 23.80 -50.61
N ASN A 24 -25.51 23.76 -51.86
CA ASN A 24 -24.58 22.72 -52.31
C ASN A 24 -23.21 23.34 -52.62
N GLY A 25 -22.17 22.69 -52.11
CA GLY A 25 -20.79 22.84 -52.54
C GLY A 25 -20.53 22.16 -53.88
N THR A 26 -19.30 21.73 -54.06
CA THR A 26 -18.76 21.16 -55.29
C THR A 26 -17.95 19.91 -54.98
N SER A 27 -17.32 19.28 -55.98
CA SER A 27 -16.45 18.13 -55.74
C SER A 27 -15.07 18.47 -55.16
N GLY A 28 -14.79 19.72 -54.84
CA GLY A 28 -13.54 20.16 -54.24
C GLY A 28 -13.79 21.18 -53.15
N ALA A 29 -12.77 21.44 -52.33
CA ALA A 29 -12.86 22.25 -51.11
C ALA A 29 -13.59 23.57 -51.30
N ASN A 30 -14.61 23.80 -50.47
CA ASN A 30 -15.50 24.94 -50.48
C ASN A 30 -15.45 25.69 -49.15
N ALA A 31 -15.64 27.00 -49.23
CA ALA A 31 -15.99 27.84 -48.07
C ALA A 31 -17.48 28.17 -48.14
N ILE A 32 -18.27 27.57 -47.25
CA ILE A 32 -19.72 27.76 -47.18
C ILE A 32 -20.04 28.53 -45.89
N SER A 33 -20.89 29.54 -45.97
CA SER A 33 -21.35 30.27 -44.78
C SER A 33 -22.85 30.53 -44.83
N VAL A 34 -23.53 30.39 -43.69
CA VAL A 34 -24.96 30.69 -43.49
C VAL A 34 -25.12 31.57 -42.26
N SER A 35 -25.97 32.60 -42.36
CA SER A 35 -26.37 33.46 -41.24
C SER A 35 -27.76 34.03 -41.51
N ILE A 36 -28.51 34.30 -40.44
CA ILE A 36 -29.78 35.03 -40.54
C ILE A 36 -29.51 36.52 -40.36
N ASN A 37 -30.30 37.36 -41.04
CA ASN A 37 -30.31 38.80 -40.79
C ASN A 37 -31.72 39.34 -40.98
N GLY A 38 -32.43 39.56 -39.87
CA GLY A 38 -33.84 39.89 -39.89
C GLY A 38 -34.67 38.76 -40.50
N ASN A 39 -35.38 39.03 -41.59
CA ASN A 39 -36.26 38.05 -42.25
C ASN A 39 -35.59 37.41 -43.49
N THR A 40 -34.26 37.28 -43.49
CA THR A 40 -33.52 36.79 -44.66
C THR A 40 -32.44 35.81 -44.21
N ILE A 41 -32.43 34.64 -44.84
CA ILE A 41 -31.35 33.68 -44.76
C ILE A 41 -30.30 34.13 -45.78
N LEU A 42 -29.12 34.52 -45.29
CA LEU A 42 -27.96 34.88 -46.10
C LEU A 42 -27.04 33.67 -46.17
N TYR A 43 -26.62 33.30 -47.37
CA TYR A 43 -25.63 32.25 -47.54
C TYR A 43 -24.60 32.60 -48.61
N ALA A 44 -23.43 31.97 -48.54
CA ALA A 44 -22.41 32.10 -49.56
C ALA A 44 -21.69 30.78 -49.79
N VAL A 45 -21.29 30.53 -51.03
CA VAL A 45 -20.40 29.43 -51.43
C VAL A 45 -19.24 30.04 -52.19
N ASP A 46 -18.02 29.85 -51.69
CA ASP A 46 -16.77 30.38 -52.25
C ASP A 46 -16.78 31.89 -52.52
N GLY A 47 -17.37 32.64 -51.58
CA GLY A 47 -17.50 34.09 -51.66
C GLY A 47 -18.61 34.60 -52.59
N VAL A 48 -19.36 33.71 -53.23
CA VAL A 48 -20.57 34.07 -53.98
C VAL A 48 -21.76 34.04 -53.04
N SER A 49 -22.26 35.22 -52.66
CA SER A 49 -23.41 35.35 -51.77
C SER A 49 -24.73 35.25 -52.51
N ASP A 50 -25.71 34.65 -51.86
CA ASP A 50 -27.12 34.63 -52.23
C ASP A 50 -28.00 34.73 -50.97
N SER A 51 -29.31 34.90 -51.16
CA SER A 51 -30.23 35.10 -50.06
C SER A 51 -31.62 34.58 -50.37
N VAL A 52 -32.28 34.04 -49.36
CA VAL A 52 -33.68 33.58 -49.45
C VAL A 52 -34.50 34.10 -48.28
N SER A 53 -35.81 34.11 -48.46
CA SER A 53 -36.74 34.64 -47.45
C SER A 53 -36.85 33.70 -46.25
N ASP A 54 -36.56 34.19 -45.07
CA ASP A 54 -36.73 33.45 -43.80
C ASP A 54 -38.20 33.28 -43.39
N ILE A 55 -39.11 34.04 -44.00
CA ILE A 55 -40.56 33.99 -43.65
C ILE A 55 -41.21 32.66 -44.07
N ILE A 56 -40.70 32.03 -45.12
CA ILE A 56 -41.33 30.86 -45.76
C ILE A 56 -40.44 29.61 -45.72
N HIS A 57 -39.19 29.76 -45.26
CA HIS A 57 -38.28 28.66 -45.01
C HIS A 57 -38.08 28.50 -43.50
N ASN A 58 -37.84 27.28 -43.06
CA ASN A 58 -37.56 26.95 -41.66
C ASN A 58 -36.58 25.78 -41.54
N GLU A 59 -35.99 25.37 -42.67
CA GLU A 59 -35.09 24.22 -42.77
C GLU A 59 -34.00 24.56 -43.80
N ILE A 60 -32.75 24.40 -43.39
CA ILE A 60 -31.56 24.65 -44.20
C ILE A 60 -30.76 23.36 -44.26
N GLU A 61 -30.52 22.87 -45.47
CA GLU A 61 -29.65 21.74 -45.76
C GLU A 61 -28.38 22.24 -46.44
N ILE A 62 -27.23 21.92 -45.88
CA ILE A 62 -25.92 22.27 -46.41
C ILE A 62 -25.19 20.98 -46.79
N ASN A 63 -24.76 20.88 -48.04
CA ASN A 63 -24.03 19.73 -48.56
C ASN A 63 -22.65 20.18 -49.04
N GLY A 64 -21.57 19.81 -48.34
CA GLY A 64 -20.19 20.09 -48.78
C GLY A 64 -19.84 19.33 -50.06
N LEU A 65 -20.25 18.06 -50.10
CA LEU A 65 -20.06 17.07 -51.18
C LEU A 65 -18.66 16.46 -51.21
N GLY A 66 -17.61 17.20 -51.58
CA GLY A 66 -16.28 16.61 -51.65
C GLY A 66 -15.15 17.63 -51.58
N GLY A 67 -13.98 17.18 -51.12
CA GLY A 67 -12.88 18.06 -50.73
C GLY A 67 -12.97 18.40 -49.24
N ASN A 68 -11.98 19.13 -48.73
CA ASN A 68 -11.98 19.56 -47.32
C ASN A 68 -12.73 20.88 -47.21
N ASP A 69 -13.97 20.84 -46.79
CA ASP A 69 -14.87 21.98 -46.74
C ASP A 69 -14.78 22.73 -45.40
N THR A 70 -14.97 24.04 -45.45
CA THR A 70 -15.17 24.87 -44.26
C THR A 70 -16.57 25.44 -44.28
N ILE A 71 -17.42 24.93 -43.41
CA ILE A 71 -18.84 25.28 -43.31
C ILE A 71 -19.04 26.11 -42.05
N THR A 72 -19.60 27.31 -42.19
CA THR A 72 -19.83 28.23 -41.06
C THR A 72 -21.31 28.52 -40.89
N ILE A 73 -21.85 28.26 -39.71
CA ILE A 73 -23.21 28.62 -39.30
C ILE A 73 -23.08 29.73 -38.26
N GLY A 74 -23.26 30.98 -38.69
CA GLY A 74 -23.15 32.15 -37.82
C GLY A 74 -24.37 32.31 -36.91
N GLU A 75 -25.56 32.22 -37.50
CA GLU A 75 -26.86 32.35 -36.81
C GLU A 75 -27.88 31.42 -37.51
N THR A 76 -28.76 30.77 -36.75
CA THR A 76 -29.83 29.92 -37.32
C THR A 76 -31.20 30.58 -37.34
N GLY A 77 -31.46 31.51 -36.43
CA GLY A 77 -32.83 31.95 -36.14
C GLY A 77 -33.74 30.74 -35.87
N ALA A 78 -35.01 30.83 -36.28
CA ALA A 78 -35.98 29.74 -36.17
C ALA A 78 -35.89 28.70 -37.31
N ASN A 79 -34.69 28.46 -37.84
CA ASN A 79 -34.44 27.47 -38.90
C ASN A 79 -33.64 26.29 -38.38
N SER A 80 -34.18 25.09 -38.55
CA SER A 80 -33.41 23.87 -38.32
C SER A 80 -32.35 23.71 -39.42
N VAL A 81 -31.13 23.33 -39.06
CA VAL A 81 -30.00 23.21 -39.99
C VAL A 81 -29.47 21.77 -40.01
N THR A 82 -29.35 21.18 -41.19
CA THR A 82 -28.65 19.91 -41.41
C THR A 82 -27.41 20.17 -42.26
N VAL A 83 -26.25 19.73 -41.76
CA VAL A 83 -24.96 19.79 -42.48
C VAL A 83 -24.53 18.37 -42.82
N ASN A 84 -24.22 18.14 -44.09
CA ASN A 84 -23.59 16.93 -44.58
C ASN A 84 -22.23 17.34 -45.15
N GLY A 85 -21.13 16.97 -44.47
CA GLY A 85 -19.76 17.29 -44.88
C GLY A 85 -19.46 16.69 -46.25
N GLY A 86 -19.54 15.37 -46.32
CA GLY A 86 -19.35 14.62 -47.56
C GLY A 86 -18.02 13.86 -47.54
N ALA A 87 -17.23 13.98 -48.60
CA ALA A 87 -15.94 13.30 -48.67
C ALA A 87 -14.79 14.28 -48.45
N GLY A 88 -13.96 14.06 -47.44
CA GLY A 88 -12.86 14.95 -47.11
C GLY A 88 -12.82 15.23 -45.62
N ALA A 89 -11.76 15.91 -45.16
CA ALA A 89 -11.69 16.32 -43.76
C ALA A 89 -12.32 17.71 -43.61
N ASP A 90 -13.57 17.74 -43.15
CA ASP A 90 -14.38 18.95 -43.11
C ASP A 90 -14.33 19.66 -41.75
N THR A 91 -14.50 20.98 -41.78
CA THR A 91 -14.57 21.83 -40.58
C THR A 91 -15.89 22.58 -40.54
N ILE A 92 -16.70 22.31 -39.52
CA ILE A 92 -18.01 22.91 -39.32
C ILE A 92 -17.95 23.82 -38.09
N ASN A 93 -18.11 25.12 -38.31
CA ASN A 93 -18.04 26.14 -37.26
C ASN A 93 -19.45 26.62 -36.89
N LEU A 94 -19.82 26.49 -35.62
CA LEU A 94 -21.07 27.02 -35.08
C LEU A 94 -20.82 28.32 -34.32
N ALA A 95 -21.69 29.30 -34.53
CA ALA A 95 -21.66 30.65 -33.96
C ALA A 95 -20.39 31.47 -34.26
N LEU A 96 -19.59 31.07 -35.27
CA LEU A 96 -18.39 31.80 -35.65
C LEU A 96 -18.75 33.17 -36.22
N GLY A 97 -18.15 34.23 -35.65
CA GLY A 97 -18.43 35.62 -35.98
C GLY A 97 -19.03 36.37 -34.80
N ALA A 98 -20.12 35.86 -34.24
CA ALA A 98 -20.66 36.32 -32.95
C ALA A 98 -19.80 35.79 -31.78
N ASN A 99 -19.26 34.58 -31.94
CA ASN A 99 -18.55 33.80 -30.91
C ASN A 99 -19.39 33.64 -29.64
N ASP A 100 -20.70 33.52 -29.82
CA ASP A 100 -21.69 33.35 -28.77
C ASP A 100 -22.75 32.38 -29.27
N MET A 101 -22.86 31.23 -28.61
CA MET A 101 -23.77 30.16 -29.03
C MET A 101 -25.24 30.53 -28.87
N ASP A 102 -25.58 31.64 -28.19
CA ASP A 102 -26.94 32.20 -28.21
C ASP A 102 -27.42 32.56 -29.64
N ALA A 103 -26.51 32.66 -30.61
CA ALA A 103 -26.82 32.80 -32.04
C ALA A 103 -27.46 31.55 -32.68
N ILE A 104 -27.36 30.39 -32.03
CA ILE A 104 -27.95 29.12 -32.49
C ILE A 104 -29.28 28.93 -31.76
N GLU A 105 -30.38 29.29 -32.44
CA GLU A 105 -31.72 29.40 -31.86
C GLU A 105 -32.65 28.21 -32.21
N ASP A 106 -32.25 27.32 -33.14
CA ASP A 106 -33.00 26.13 -33.54
C ASP A 106 -32.06 24.91 -33.73
N PHE A 107 -32.62 23.72 -33.97
CA PHE A 107 -31.88 22.46 -34.04
C PHE A 107 -30.80 22.46 -35.14
N VAL A 108 -29.63 21.93 -34.80
CA VAL A 108 -28.53 21.69 -35.76
C VAL A 108 -28.16 20.21 -35.73
N THR A 109 -28.06 19.60 -36.90
CA THR A 109 -27.52 18.25 -37.10
C THR A 109 -26.31 18.35 -38.01
N VAL A 110 -25.18 17.81 -37.57
CA VAL A 110 -23.95 17.73 -38.36
C VAL A 110 -23.60 16.27 -38.61
N ASN A 111 -23.46 15.91 -39.88
CA ASN A 111 -22.95 14.62 -40.34
C ASN A 111 -21.62 14.88 -41.04
N GLY A 112 -20.51 14.42 -40.46
CA GLY A 112 -19.19 14.51 -41.08
C GLY A 112 -19.07 13.60 -42.31
N ASP A 113 -19.74 12.45 -42.25
CA ASP A 113 -19.66 11.35 -43.23
C ASP A 113 -18.34 10.57 -43.15
N ALA A 114 -17.46 10.64 -44.16
CA ALA A 114 -16.26 9.82 -44.22
C ALA A 114 -15.02 10.72 -44.14
N ASP A 115 -13.93 10.15 -43.63
CA ASP A 115 -12.67 10.83 -43.30
C ASP A 115 -12.72 11.45 -41.89
N SER A 116 -12.05 12.58 -41.63
CA SER A 116 -11.86 13.10 -40.27
C SER A 116 -12.43 14.49 -40.17
N ASP A 117 -13.63 14.59 -39.60
CA ASP A 117 -14.39 15.83 -39.54
C ASP A 117 -14.30 16.48 -38.17
N THR A 118 -14.47 17.81 -38.15
CA THR A 118 -14.39 18.62 -36.93
C THR A 118 -15.57 19.56 -36.81
N VAL A 119 -16.28 19.51 -35.68
CA VAL A 119 -17.21 20.58 -35.28
C VAL A 119 -16.52 21.49 -34.27
N THR A 120 -16.59 22.80 -34.49
CA THR A 120 -16.12 23.83 -33.56
C THR A 120 -17.30 24.66 -33.03
N ILE A 121 -17.46 24.65 -31.71
CA ILE A 121 -18.44 25.45 -30.97
C ILE A 121 -17.76 26.73 -30.49
N ASN A 122 -18.29 27.90 -30.87
CA ASN A 122 -17.71 29.20 -30.51
C ASN A 122 -18.60 29.95 -29.52
N ASP A 123 -18.19 30.01 -28.25
CA ASP A 123 -18.96 30.65 -27.17
C ASP A 123 -18.10 31.63 -26.33
N GLN A 124 -16.97 32.06 -26.88
CA GLN A 124 -15.95 32.90 -26.21
C GLN A 124 -16.49 34.23 -25.67
N ASN A 125 -17.54 34.77 -26.30
CA ASN A 125 -18.16 36.06 -25.96
C ASN A 125 -19.35 35.93 -24.99
N ASN A 126 -19.76 34.72 -24.58
CA ASN A 126 -20.83 34.57 -23.60
C ASN A 126 -20.49 35.30 -22.27
N GLN A 127 -21.48 35.99 -21.70
CA GLN A 127 -21.30 36.92 -20.57
C GLN A 127 -21.74 36.33 -19.21
N GLY A 128 -21.73 35.00 -19.07
CA GLY A 128 -22.21 34.33 -17.86
C GLY A 128 -21.54 32.99 -17.61
N ILE A 129 -21.81 32.40 -16.44
CA ILE A 129 -21.37 31.03 -16.13
C ILE A 129 -22.03 30.08 -17.11
N MET A 130 -21.27 29.17 -17.71
CA MET A 130 -21.79 28.26 -18.71
C MET A 130 -21.53 26.79 -18.38
N SER A 131 -22.44 25.91 -18.80
CA SER A 131 -22.27 24.46 -18.68
C SER A 131 -22.59 23.81 -20.01
N TYR A 132 -21.63 23.04 -20.53
CA TYR A 132 -21.75 22.24 -21.72
C TYR A 132 -21.97 20.78 -21.31
N THR A 133 -22.76 20.05 -22.09
CA THR A 133 -23.11 18.66 -21.78
C THR A 133 -23.03 17.80 -23.04
N MET A 134 -22.46 16.60 -22.92
CA MET A 134 -22.73 15.50 -23.83
C MET A 134 -23.79 14.61 -23.19
N SER A 135 -25.04 14.79 -23.62
CA SER A 135 -26.22 14.13 -23.03
C SER A 135 -26.47 12.72 -23.58
N ALA A 136 -26.01 12.48 -24.81
CA ALA A 136 -25.81 11.18 -25.42
C ALA A 136 -24.50 11.23 -26.22
N ALA A 137 -24.06 10.11 -26.80
CA ALA A 137 -22.72 9.99 -27.37
C ALA A 137 -22.40 11.04 -28.44
N ASN A 138 -23.43 11.50 -29.17
CA ASN A 138 -23.33 12.49 -30.26
C ASN A 138 -24.19 13.72 -29.99
N VAL A 139 -24.74 13.92 -28.78
CA VAL A 139 -25.72 14.98 -28.53
C VAL A 139 -25.12 16.02 -27.60
N PHE A 140 -24.73 17.16 -28.18
CA PHE A 140 -24.23 18.32 -27.48
C PHE A 140 -25.37 19.19 -26.95
N GLY A 141 -25.21 19.71 -25.75
CA GLY A 141 -26.16 20.58 -25.10
C GLY A 141 -25.47 21.74 -24.40
N ARG A 142 -26.08 22.92 -24.51
CA ARG A 142 -25.77 24.15 -23.78
C ARG A 142 -27.11 24.73 -23.30
N PRO A 143 -27.24 25.27 -22.07
CA PRO A 143 -28.42 26.02 -21.66
C PRO A 143 -28.84 27.05 -22.71
N THR A 144 -30.16 27.27 -22.83
CA THR A 144 -30.80 28.19 -23.79
C THR A 144 -30.64 27.88 -25.28
N VAL A 145 -29.78 26.94 -25.66
CA VAL A 145 -29.59 26.48 -27.04
C VAL A 145 -30.26 25.11 -27.23
N PRO A 146 -30.99 24.88 -28.33
CA PRO A 146 -31.51 23.56 -28.67
C PRO A 146 -30.40 22.50 -28.76
N LEU A 147 -30.75 21.22 -28.58
CA LEU A 147 -29.76 20.14 -28.67
C LEU A 147 -29.17 20.08 -30.09
N ILE A 148 -27.87 19.79 -30.17
CA ILE A 148 -27.12 19.68 -31.41
C ILE A 148 -26.66 18.24 -31.58
N ASP A 149 -27.01 17.62 -32.70
CA ASP A 149 -26.52 16.30 -33.08
C ASP A 149 -25.18 16.45 -33.83
N ILE A 150 -24.12 15.85 -33.28
CA ILE A 150 -22.72 15.97 -33.72
C ILE A 150 -22.21 14.57 -34.10
N ASN A 151 -22.36 14.20 -35.37
CA ASN A 151 -21.90 12.93 -35.93
C ASN A 151 -20.58 13.14 -36.71
N VAL A 152 -19.51 13.45 -35.97
CA VAL A 152 -18.14 13.67 -36.50
C VAL A 152 -17.10 12.97 -35.61
N GLU A 153 -15.83 13.01 -36.01
CA GLU A 153 -14.71 12.44 -35.26
C GLU A 153 -14.17 13.39 -34.20
N ASN A 154 -14.24 14.71 -34.40
CA ASN A 154 -13.65 15.69 -33.49
C ASN A 154 -14.63 16.82 -33.11
N LEU A 155 -14.67 17.17 -31.83
CA LEU A 155 -15.45 18.28 -31.29
C LEU A 155 -14.55 19.24 -30.51
N LEU A 156 -14.43 20.47 -30.98
CA LEU A 156 -13.76 21.56 -30.28
C LEU A 156 -14.80 22.49 -29.63
N ILE A 157 -14.64 22.78 -28.34
CA ILE A 157 -15.49 23.69 -27.58
C ILE A 157 -14.66 24.86 -27.08
N ASN A 158 -14.90 26.06 -27.62
CA ASN A 158 -14.28 27.30 -27.19
C ASN A 158 -15.19 27.98 -26.16
N ALA A 159 -14.89 27.79 -24.87
CA ALA A 159 -15.70 28.28 -23.75
C ALA A 159 -15.56 29.81 -23.56
N PRO A 160 -16.36 30.43 -22.66
CA PRO A 160 -16.36 31.87 -22.45
C PRO A 160 -15.03 32.34 -21.87
N THR A 161 -14.44 33.37 -22.44
CA THR A 161 -13.07 33.80 -22.09
C THR A 161 -12.94 34.50 -20.72
N ALA A 162 -14.06 34.89 -20.08
CA ALA A 162 -14.05 35.70 -18.85
C ALA A 162 -14.93 35.15 -17.72
N PHE A 163 -15.60 34.00 -17.91
CA PHE A 163 -16.56 33.48 -16.95
C PHE A 163 -16.32 31.98 -16.69
N PRO A 164 -16.66 31.49 -15.49
CA PRO A 164 -16.52 30.07 -15.17
C PRO A 164 -17.29 29.19 -16.15
N SER A 165 -16.71 28.05 -16.50
CA SER A 165 -17.34 27.09 -17.40
C SER A 165 -17.21 25.64 -16.92
N SER A 166 -18.15 24.78 -17.31
CA SER A 166 -18.03 23.35 -17.05
C SER A 166 -18.40 22.51 -18.25
N LEU A 167 -17.66 21.44 -18.51
CA LEU A 167 -18.01 20.42 -19.50
C LEU A 167 -18.43 19.14 -18.78
N HIS A 168 -19.62 18.63 -19.08
CA HIS A 168 -20.19 17.42 -18.50
C HIS A 168 -20.36 16.33 -19.55
N LEU A 169 -19.45 15.36 -19.54
CA LEU A 169 -19.52 14.15 -20.34
C LEU A 169 -20.32 13.10 -19.56
N ASN A 170 -21.65 13.11 -19.71
CA ASN A 170 -22.55 12.21 -18.98
C ASN A 170 -22.58 10.79 -19.57
N VAL A 171 -21.97 10.63 -20.74
CA VAL A 171 -21.69 9.37 -21.43
C VAL A 171 -20.33 9.50 -22.12
N VAL A 172 -19.77 8.37 -22.58
CA VAL A 172 -18.59 8.40 -23.46
C VAL A 172 -19.01 9.04 -24.79
N PRO A 173 -18.41 10.18 -25.19
CA PRO A 173 -18.69 10.79 -26.49
C PRO A 173 -18.19 9.89 -27.62
N SER A 174 -18.86 9.90 -28.78
CA SER A 174 -18.28 9.29 -29.98
C SER A 174 -17.15 10.11 -30.61
N PRO A 175 -17.22 11.47 -30.68
CA PRO A 175 -16.08 12.27 -31.12
C PRO A 175 -15.02 12.38 -30.02
N ASP A 176 -13.77 12.51 -30.41
CA ASP A 176 -12.74 13.07 -29.55
C ASP A 176 -13.10 14.52 -29.22
N VAL A 177 -12.86 14.96 -27.99
CA VAL A 177 -13.31 16.28 -27.51
C VAL A 177 -12.12 17.11 -27.08
N ARG A 178 -12.05 18.36 -27.54
CA ARG A 178 -11.16 19.38 -26.99
C ARG A 178 -11.98 20.46 -26.30
N PHE A 179 -11.65 20.74 -25.05
CA PHE A 179 -12.28 21.77 -24.24
C PHE A 179 -11.30 22.90 -23.92
N GLU A 180 -11.54 24.08 -24.48
CA GLU A 180 -10.74 25.27 -24.22
C GLU A 180 -11.46 26.15 -23.19
N GLY A 181 -10.98 26.12 -21.94
CA GLY A 181 -11.48 26.94 -20.85
C GLY A 181 -11.03 28.41 -20.92
N SER A 182 -11.18 29.12 -19.79
CA SER A 182 -10.69 30.48 -19.61
C SER A 182 -9.55 30.52 -18.61
N ALA A 183 -8.38 31.01 -19.04
CA ALA A 183 -7.27 31.35 -18.15
C ALA A 183 -7.59 32.38 -17.04
N SER A 184 -8.76 33.03 -17.07
CA SER A 184 -9.18 34.08 -16.13
C SER A 184 -10.34 33.68 -15.21
N ALA A 185 -10.86 32.46 -15.32
CA ALA A 185 -11.99 31.98 -14.55
C ALA A 185 -11.89 30.47 -14.27
N THR A 186 -12.64 29.96 -13.29
CA THR A 186 -12.59 28.54 -12.94
C THR A 186 -13.36 27.69 -13.95
N ASN A 187 -12.69 26.69 -14.51
CA ASN A 187 -13.22 25.72 -15.45
C ASN A 187 -13.08 24.29 -14.89
N THR A 188 -14.08 23.47 -15.20
CA THR A 188 -14.17 22.12 -14.64
C THR A 188 -14.64 21.11 -15.68
N LEU A 189 -14.06 19.91 -15.64
CA LEU A 189 -14.41 18.82 -16.54
C LEU A 189 -15.01 17.67 -15.73
N PHE A 190 -16.20 17.19 -16.10
CA PHE A 190 -16.87 16.07 -15.47
C PHE A 190 -16.99 14.90 -16.44
N LEU A 191 -16.44 13.74 -16.06
CA LEU A 191 -16.58 12.47 -16.75
C LEU A 191 -17.43 11.52 -15.90
N THR A 192 -18.64 11.21 -16.38
CA THR A 192 -19.58 10.33 -15.66
C THR A 192 -19.80 9.05 -16.44
N GLY A 193 -19.37 7.92 -15.86
CA GLY A 193 -19.59 6.59 -16.40
C GLY A 193 -20.85 5.90 -15.87
N ASN A 194 -21.02 4.64 -16.27
CA ASN A 194 -22.09 3.74 -15.82
C ASN A 194 -21.57 2.56 -14.97
N GLY A 195 -20.32 2.63 -14.51
CA GLY A 195 -19.63 1.62 -13.71
C GLY A 195 -18.81 0.60 -14.50
N THR A 196 -18.79 0.68 -15.84
CA THR A 196 -18.05 -0.27 -16.70
C THR A 196 -16.88 0.36 -17.44
N GLN A 197 -16.90 1.67 -17.65
CA GLN A 197 -15.85 2.39 -18.36
C GLN A 197 -14.59 2.53 -17.51
N THR A 198 -13.48 2.89 -18.14
CA THR A 198 -12.24 3.29 -17.47
C THR A 198 -11.89 4.72 -17.85
N VAL A 199 -11.12 5.40 -17.00
CA VAL A 199 -10.55 6.72 -17.28
C VAL A 199 -9.06 6.67 -17.02
N ASN A 200 -8.27 7.11 -18.00
CA ASN A 200 -6.83 7.35 -17.82
C ASN A 200 -6.59 8.83 -18.02
N TYR A 201 -6.08 9.50 -17.00
CA TYR A 201 -5.79 10.93 -17.02
C TYR A 201 -4.28 11.14 -16.90
N ARG A 202 -3.74 11.99 -17.76
CA ARG A 202 -2.37 12.48 -17.74
C ARG A 202 -2.39 14.02 -17.78
N PRO A 203 -1.98 14.70 -16.70
CA PRO A 203 -1.73 16.15 -16.75
C PRO A 203 -0.62 16.47 -17.76
N ASP A 204 -0.61 17.69 -18.30
CA ASP A 204 0.44 18.13 -19.21
C ASP A 204 1.82 18.22 -18.53
N ASP A 205 2.87 18.05 -19.33
CA ASP A 205 4.25 18.00 -18.88
C ASP A 205 4.80 19.37 -18.45
N PHE A 206 4.18 20.46 -18.92
CA PHE A 206 4.69 21.83 -18.83
C PHE A 206 3.70 22.82 -18.21
N THR A 207 2.40 22.64 -18.44
CA THR A 207 1.38 23.64 -18.12
C THR A 207 0.32 23.11 -17.16
N ASN A 208 0.17 23.78 -16.01
CA ASN A 208 -0.98 23.53 -15.14
C ASN A 208 -2.26 24.05 -15.81
N GLY A 209 -3.34 23.27 -15.75
CA GLY A 209 -4.58 23.59 -16.46
C GLY A 209 -4.76 22.82 -17.76
N GLU A 210 -3.74 22.08 -18.21
CA GLU A 210 -3.76 21.30 -19.45
C GLU A 210 -3.59 19.80 -19.16
N GLY A 211 -4.12 18.96 -20.04
CA GLY A 211 -3.94 17.52 -19.96
C GLY A 211 -4.79 16.74 -20.95
N ASP A 212 -4.49 15.44 -21.01
CA ASP A 212 -5.19 14.48 -21.85
C ASP A 212 -5.86 13.39 -21.01
N ILE A 213 -7.05 12.99 -21.43
CA ILE A 213 -7.85 11.96 -20.79
C ILE A 213 -8.35 10.97 -21.84
N THR A 214 -8.07 9.68 -21.65
CA THR A 214 -8.79 8.63 -22.35
C THR A 214 -10.00 8.20 -21.53
N PHE A 215 -11.21 8.53 -21.99
CA PHE A 215 -12.46 8.02 -21.42
C PHE A 215 -12.94 6.79 -22.19
N ASN A 216 -12.63 5.61 -21.67
CA ASN A 216 -12.80 4.30 -22.31
C ASN A 216 -12.00 4.13 -23.60
N SER A 217 -12.41 4.79 -24.67
CA SER A 217 -11.79 4.75 -26.01
C SER A 217 -11.67 6.12 -26.66
N THR A 218 -12.27 7.15 -26.06
CA THR A 218 -12.37 8.49 -26.62
C THR A 218 -11.34 9.38 -25.95
N ASN A 219 -10.64 10.20 -26.73
CA ASN A 219 -9.67 11.15 -26.22
C ASN A 219 -10.37 12.47 -25.89
N ILE A 220 -10.04 13.01 -24.72
CA ILE A 220 -10.53 14.28 -24.22
C ILE A 220 -9.31 15.12 -23.85
N ASP A 221 -9.05 16.17 -24.62
CA ASP A 221 -8.01 17.14 -24.35
C ASP A 221 -8.64 18.38 -23.71
N PHE A 222 -7.92 19.02 -22.80
CA PHE A 222 -8.39 20.26 -22.19
C PHE A 222 -7.26 21.27 -21.98
N GLU A 223 -7.65 22.53 -22.01
CA GLU A 223 -6.81 23.68 -21.65
C GLU A 223 -7.54 24.56 -20.63
N ASP A 224 -6.76 25.30 -19.84
CA ASP A 224 -7.26 26.21 -18.80
C ASP A 224 -8.31 25.57 -17.85
N THR A 225 -8.11 24.33 -17.40
CA THR A 225 -9.04 23.62 -16.51
C THR A 225 -8.46 23.35 -15.12
N GLU A 226 -9.11 23.85 -14.06
CA GLU A 226 -8.63 23.73 -12.68
C GLU A 226 -8.89 22.38 -12.03
N ALA A 227 -9.94 21.65 -12.46
CA ALA A 227 -10.26 20.35 -11.87
C ALA A 227 -10.98 19.40 -12.83
N VAL A 228 -10.61 18.12 -12.73
CA VAL A 228 -11.23 17.00 -13.42
C VAL A 228 -11.99 16.14 -12.41
N PHE A 229 -13.27 15.88 -12.67
CA PHE A 229 -14.15 15.06 -11.85
C PHE A 229 -14.51 13.77 -12.57
N VAL A 230 -14.08 12.63 -12.04
CA VAL A 230 -14.39 11.30 -12.55
C VAL A 230 -15.37 10.60 -11.64
N GLN A 231 -16.49 10.13 -12.20
CA GLN A 231 -17.60 9.59 -11.43
C GLN A 231 -18.12 8.28 -12.01
N SER A 232 -18.38 7.31 -11.15
CA SER A 232 -19.07 6.06 -11.54
C SER A 232 -18.39 5.33 -12.69
N VAL A 233 -17.06 5.21 -12.67
CA VAL A 233 -16.29 4.37 -13.61
C VAL A 233 -15.81 3.11 -12.90
N SER A 234 -15.41 2.09 -13.65
CA SER A 234 -14.87 0.84 -13.09
C SER A 234 -13.46 1.03 -12.49
N ALA A 235 -12.65 1.89 -13.10
CA ALA A 235 -11.33 2.27 -12.63
C ALA A 235 -10.91 3.63 -13.19
N ALA A 236 -10.13 4.37 -12.41
CA ALA A 236 -9.48 5.60 -12.82
C ALA A 236 -7.96 5.48 -12.62
N THR A 237 -7.17 5.98 -13.57
CA THR A 237 -5.70 6.06 -13.50
C THR A 237 -5.28 7.52 -13.61
N PHE A 238 -4.43 7.97 -12.69
CA PHE A 238 -3.71 9.23 -12.75
C PHE A 238 -2.25 8.93 -13.06
N THR A 239 -1.76 9.38 -14.20
CA THR A 239 -0.39 9.13 -14.67
C THR A 239 0.40 10.42 -14.59
N THR A 240 1.51 10.42 -13.85
CA THR A 240 2.35 11.62 -13.76
C THR A 240 3.15 11.83 -15.05
N PRO A 241 3.32 13.08 -15.49
CA PRO A 241 3.95 13.37 -16.78
C PRO A 241 5.48 13.28 -16.78
N ASN A 242 6.14 13.61 -15.67
CA ASN A 242 7.61 13.69 -15.61
C ASN A 242 8.21 12.66 -14.62
N VAL A 243 9.52 12.75 -14.43
CA VAL A 243 10.36 11.78 -13.71
C VAL A 243 10.41 11.95 -12.19
N THR A 244 9.76 12.93 -11.56
CA THR A 244 9.93 13.13 -10.10
C THR A 244 8.72 13.83 -9.56
N ASP A 245 7.91 13.10 -8.81
CA ASP A 245 6.57 13.55 -8.49
C ASP A 245 6.35 13.66 -6.99
N VAL A 246 5.54 14.65 -6.61
CA VAL A 246 5.12 14.85 -5.22
C VAL A 246 3.60 14.98 -5.22
N LEU A 247 2.91 13.93 -4.79
CA LEU A 247 1.45 13.86 -4.81
C LEU A 247 0.87 13.71 -3.41
N THR A 248 -0.35 14.20 -3.26
CA THR A 248 -1.24 13.87 -2.16
C THR A 248 -2.49 13.22 -2.70
N VAL A 249 -2.87 12.09 -2.10
CA VAL A 249 -4.20 11.50 -2.24
C VAL A 249 -4.94 11.73 -0.94
N ASN A 250 -5.92 12.65 -0.99
CA ASN A 250 -6.81 12.93 0.12
C ASN A 250 -8.10 12.10 -0.02
N LYS A 251 -8.46 11.37 1.04
CA LYS A 251 -9.69 10.58 1.09
C LYS A 251 -10.81 11.37 1.77
N GLY A 252 -11.72 11.88 0.94
CA GLY A 252 -13.01 12.43 1.35
C GLY A 252 -14.04 11.33 1.67
N ALA A 253 -15.25 11.73 2.07
CA ALA A 253 -16.31 10.81 2.49
C ALA A 253 -16.63 9.70 1.46
N THR A 254 -16.55 10.04 0.16
CA THR A 254 -16.85 9.15 -0.98
C THR A 254 -15.90 9.40 -2.16
N THR A 255 -14.82 10.16 -1.94
CA THR A 255 -13.95 10.66 -2.99
C THR A 255 -12.47 10.40 -2.69
N PHE A 256 -11.70 10.10 -3.73
CA PHE A 256 -10.27 10.37 -3.73
C PHE A 256 -10.03 11.72 -4.41
N ILE A 257 -9.22 12.57 -3.81
CA ILE A 257 -8.78 13.85 -4.37
C ILE A 257 -7.28 13.74 -4.56
N ILE A 258 -6.82 13.85 -5.80
CA ILE A 258 -5.43 13.68 -6.19
C ILE A 258 -4.93 15.03 -6.69
N ASP A 259 -3.89 15.53 -6.05
CA ASP A 259 -3.24 16.80 -6.38
C ASP A 259 -1.74 16.67 -6.12
N GLY A 260 -0.94 17.57 -6.69
CA GLY A 260 0.50 17.58 -6.48
C GLY A 260 1.28 18.30 -7.57
N THR A 261 2.56 17.97 -7.62
CA THR A 261 3.49 18.50 -8.62
C THR A 261 4.25 17.38 -9.31
N SER A 262 4.54 17.56 -10.59
CA SER A 262 5.46 16.72 -11.37
C SER A 262 6.68 17.55 -11.78
N THR A 263 7.87 17.18 -11.33
CA THR A 263 9.12 17.97 -11.42
C THR A 263 9.00 19.43 -10.95
N GLY A 264 8.09 19.69 -10.01
CA GLY A 264 7.81 21.02 -9.45
C GLY A 264 6.75 21.83 -10.20
N ILE A 265 6.21 21.30 -11.30
CA ILE A 265 5.08 21.89 -12.05
C ILE A 265 3.79 21.39 -11.42
N ALA A 266 2.87 22.30 -11.08
CA ALA A 266 1.56 21.93 -10.52
C ALA A 266 0.73 21.15 -11.55
N MET A 267 -0.03 20.16 -11.08
CA MET A 267 -0.92 19.36 -11.92
C MET A 267 -2.38 19.72 -11.64
N THR A 268 -3.22 19.67 -12.66
CA THR A 268 -4.67 19.86 -12.49
C THR A 268 -5.25 18.74 -11.62
N GLU A 269 -6.00 19.13 -10.58
CA GLU A 269 -6.57 18.24 -9.57
C GLU A 269 -7.53 17.21 -10.19
N MET A 270 -7.45 15.96 -9.73
CA MET A 270 -8.39 14.90 -10.08
C MET A 270 -9.24 14.48 -8.87
N ASN A 271 -10.55 14.60 -9.01
CA ASN A 271 -11.53 14.14 -8.04
C ASN A 271 -12.20 12.86 -8.54
N VAL A 272 -12.09 11.75 -7.81
CA VAL A 272 -12.66 10.46 -8.21
C VAL A 272 -13.71 10.01 -7.21
N SER A 273 -14.93 9.76 -7.67
CA SER A 273 -16.05 9.27 -6.84
C SER A 273 -16.75 8.07 -7.46
N GLY A 274 -17.45 7.27 -6.64
CA GLY A 274 -18.23 6.13 -7.11
C GLY A 274 -17.41 5.07 -7.89
N THR A 275 -16.09 5.07 -7.70
CA THR A 275 -15.13 4.28 -8.47
C THR A 275 -14.37 3.35 -7.52
N PRO A 276 -14.41 2.03 -7.72
CA PRO A 276 -13.88 1.08 -6.75
C PRO A 276 -12.35 1.02 -6.73
N THR A 277 -11.69 1.45 -7.81
CA THR A 277 -10.23 1.36 -7.96
C THR A 277 -9.66 2.66 -8.53
N VAL A 278 -8.66 3.22 -7.85
CA VAL A 278 -7.85 4.34 -8.34
C VAL A 278 -6.41 3.90 -8.42
N THR A 279 -5.76 4.16 -9.55
CA THR A 279 -4.33 3.90 -9.75
C THR A 279 -3.57 5.22 -9.84
N ILE A 280 -2.52 5.35 -9.05
CA ILE A 280 -1.51 6.40 -9.22
C ILE A 280 -0.32 5.74 -9.92
N ASP A 281 -0.05 6.16 -11.14
CA ASP A 281 1.08 5.68 -11.93
C ASP A 281 2.16 6.75 -12.01
N MET A 282 3.19 6.58 -11.17
CA MET A 282 4.38 7.45 -11.14
C MET A 282 5.53 6.83 -11.95
N ALA A 283 5.35 5.59 -12.45
CA ALA A 283 6.40 4.83 -13.12
C ALA A 283 6.49 5.09 -14.63
N ALA A 284 5.42 5.61 -15.23
CA ALA A 284 5.26 5.62 -16.68
C ALA A 284 6.37 6.41 -17.40
N ASN A 285 6.80 7.54 -16.82
CA ASN A 285 7.75 8.47 -17.43
C ASN A 285 9.13 8.48 -16.75
N ASP A 286 9.42 7.42 -16.01
CA ASP A 286 10.39 7.43 -14.92
C ASP A 286 11.85 7.16 -15.33
N SER A 287 12.24 7.54 -16.56
CA SER A 287 13.50 7.27 -17.29
C SER A 287 14.76 6.84 -16.49
N SER A 288 14.70 5.67 -15.83
CA SER A 288 15.71 5.02 -14.96
C SER A 288 15.89 5.47 -13.49
N GLY A 289 14.96 6.23 -12.89
CA GLY A 289 14.88 6.35 -11.42
C GLY A 289 14.54 7.74 -10.88
N GLY A 290 13.33 8.20 -11.14
CA GLY A 290 12.69 9.26 -10.37
C GLY A 290 12.56 8.91 -8.90
N ASN A 291 12.58 9.93 -8.05
CA ASN A 291 12.28 9.72 -6.62
C ASN A 291 10.94 10.36 -6.31
N ASP A 292 9.91 9.55 -6.27
CA ASP A 292 8.55 10.01 -6.06
C ASP A 292 8.16 10.01 -4.58
N SER A 293 7.26 10.92 -4.25
CA SER A 293 6.71 11.06 -2.91
C SER A 293 5.19 11.12 -2.98
N LEU A 294 4.54 10.07 -2.49
CA LEU A 294 3.08 10.01 -2.37
C LEU A 294 2.65 10.10 -0.90
N THR A 295 1.73 11.01 -0.60
CA THR A 295 1.10 11.10 0.72
C THR A 295 -0.37 10.69 0.65
N ALA A 296 -0.76 9.67 1.42
CA ALA A 296 -2.14 9.25 1.60
C ALA A 296 -2.68 9.78 2.95
N THR A 297 -3.73 10.60 2.91
CA THR A 297 -4.34 11.22 4.08
C THR A 297 -5.86 11.30 3.98
N GLY A 298 -6.57 11.39 5.10
CA GLY A 298 -8.03 11.46 5.14
C GLY A 298 -8.63 10.39 6.04
N THR A 299 -9.68 10.74 6.77
CA THR A 299 -10.26 9.90 7.84
C THR A 299 -11.60 9.28 7.46
N ALA A 300 -12.05 9.43 6.22
CA ALA A 300 -13.31 8.88 5.77
C ALA A 300 -13.32 7.34 5.75
N ASP A 301 -14.51 6.73 5.85
CA ASP A 301 -14.68 5.25 5.84
C ASP A 301 -14.90 4.68 4.43
N PHE A 302 -14.61 5.45 3.38
CA PHE A 302 -14.74 5.01 2.00
C PHE A 302 -13.83 3.80 1.71
N VAL A 303 -14.42 2.77 1.08
CA VAL A 303 -13.77 1.50 0.70
C VAL A 303 -13.50 1.53 -0.81
N GLY A 304 -12.44 2.25 -1.20
CA GLY A 304 -11.83 2.16 -2.53
C GLY A 304 -10.45 1.53 -2.43
N LEU A 305 -10.03 0.81 -3.48
CA LEU A 305 -8.68 0.28 -3.60
C LEU A 305 -7.76 1.32 -4.24
N LEU A 306 -6.73 1.75 -3.51
CA LEU A 306 -5.65 2.57 -4.04
C LEU A 306 -4.52 1.68 -4.57
N ARG A 307 -4.24 1.76 -5.87
CA ARG A 307 -3.16 1.06 -6.55
C ARG A 307 -2.02 2.05 -6.80
N ILE A 308 -0.79 1.67 -6.48
CA ILE A 308 0.37 2.54 -6.60
C ILE A 308 1.41 1.84 -7.45
N ASN A 309 1.68 2.39 -8.63
CA ASN A 309 2.82 1.99 -9.45
C ASN A 309 3.93 3.01 -9.21
N ALA A 310 4.83 2.69 -8.28
CA ALA A 310 5.88 3.61 -7.84
C ALA A 310 7.10 3.60 -8.77
N GLY A 311 7.21 2.66 -9.72
CA GLY A 311 8.34 2.67 -10.66
C GLY A 311 9.69 2.35 -10.03
N THR A 312 10.74 2.93 -10.63
CA THR A 312 12.13 2.74 -10.21
C THR A 312 12.59 3.92 -9.36
N GLY A 313 13.84 3.93 -8.89
CA GLY A 313 14.32 5.00 -8.01
C GLY A 313 13.84 4.87 -6.56
N ASN A 314 14.14 5.85 -5.72
CA ASN A 314 13.89 5.80 -4.28
C ASN A 314 12.58 6.50 -3.95
N ASN A 315 11.50 5.72 -3.90
CA ASN A 315 10.15 6.25 -3.78
C ASN A 315 9.66 6.16 -2.34
N THR A 316 8.77 7.07 -1.97
CA THR A 316 8.19 7.14 -0.62
C THR A 316 6.67 7.16 -0.68
N LEU A 317 6.04 6.41 0.24
CA LEU A 317 4.61 6.44 0.50
C LEU A 317 4.38 6.73 1.98
N ASN A 318 3.73 7.85 2.29
CA ASN A 318 3.39 8.24 3.65
C ASN A 318 1.88 8.12 3.89
N VAL A 319 1.46 7.19 4.74
CA VAL A 319 0.05 6.99 5.13
C VAL A 319 -0.16 7.59 6.52
N ASN A 320 -0.75 8.79 6.57
CA ASN A 320 -0.72 9.64 7.78
C ASN A 320 -2.02 9.66 8.60
N SER A 321 -3.13 9.16 8.05
CA SER A 321 -4.40 9.05 8.77
C SER A 321 -5.36 8.08 8.07
N GLY A 322 -6.40 7.66 8.79
CA GLY A 322 -7.49 6.84 8.27
C GLY A 322 -7.12 5.39 7.97
N SER A 323 -8.06 4.69 7.34
CA SER A 323 -7.93 3.30 6.93
C SER A 323 -7.91 3.18 5.41
N TRP A 324 -6.90 2.53 4.87
CA TRP A 324 -6.64 2.44 3.44
C TRP A 324 -6.62 0.98 2.98
N SER A 325 -7.32 0.68 1.90
CA SER A 325 -7.10 -0.54 1.13
C SER A 325 -6.17 -0.21 -0.01
N MET A 326 -5.03 -0.89 -0.11
CA MET A 326 -4.03 -0.55 -1.12
C MET A 326 -3.26 -1.75 -1.67
N THR A 327 -2.57 -1.53 -2.78
CA THR A 327 -1.54 -2.43 -3.29
C THR A 327 -0.45 -1.64 -4.01
N THR A 328 0.79 -2.09 -3.84
CA THR A 328 1.99 -1.53 -4.47
C THR A 328 2.60 -2.52 -5.48
N ALA A 329 1.92 -3.64 -5.72
CA ALA A 329 2.38 -4.73 -6.57
C ALA A 329 2.04 -4.51 -8.06
N LEU A 330 2.36 -3.31 -8.57
CA LEU A 330 2.25 -2.95 -9.98
C LEU A 330 3.65 -2.77 -10.58
N GLY A 331 3.79 -2.93 -11.90
CA GLY A 331 5.07 -2.73 -12.59
C GLY A 331 6.18 -3.59 -11.99
N VAL A 332 7.26 -2.94 -11.52
CA VAL A 332 8.40 -3.59 -10.84
C VAL A 332 8.10 -3.98 -9.38
N GLY A 333 6.89 -3.71 -8.88
CA GLY A 333 6.49 -3.83 -7.48
C GLY A 333 7.07 -2.72 -6.60
N GLY A 334 6.79 -2.77 -5.31
CA GLY A 334 7.31 -1.78 -4.36
C GLY A 334 8.76 -2.03 -3.92
N VAL A 335 9.58 -2.75 -4.71
CA VAL A 335 10.95 -3.16 -4.30
C VAL A 335 11.86 -2.00 -3.90
N SER A 336 11.58 -0.79 -4.40
CA SER A 336 12.30 0.45 -4.05
C SER A 336 11.42 1.47 -3.31
N LEU A 337 10.26 1.03 -2.82
CA LEU A 337 9.30 1.87 -2.11
C LEU A 337 9.50 1.77 -0.60
N ASP A 338 9.75 2.92 0.02
CA ASP A 338 9.72 3.12 1.47
C ASP A 338 8.30 3.52 1.90
N VAL A 339 7.64 2.66 2.67
CA VAL A 339 6.29 2.93 3.18
C VAL A 339 6.35 3.29 4.65
N THR A 340 5.86 4.48 4.99
CA THR A 340 5.64 4.91 6.37
C THR A 340 4.16 4.96 6.68
N ILE A 341 3.73 4.24 7.71
CA ILE A 341 2.36 4.26 8.22
C ILE A 341 2.40 4.90 9.60
N ASN A 342 1.78 6.06 9.74
CA ASN A 342 1.84 6.89 10.93
C ASN A 342 0.42 7.23 11.40
N ASN A 343 -0.02 6.69 12.55
CA ASN A 343 -1.38 6.88 13.07
C ASN A 343 -2.50 6.57 12.04
N ALA A 344 -2.30 5.50 11.27
CA ALA A 344 -3.18 5.07 10.20
C ALA A 344 -3.19 3.55 10.08
N THR A 345 -4.12 3.00 9.30
CA THR A 345 -4.12 1.59 8.90
C THR A 345 -3.97 1.47 7.39
N ALA A 346 -2.96 0.75 6.92
CA ALA A 346 -2.85 0.32 5.53
C ALA A 346 -3.08 -1.19 5.42
N SER A 347 -4.13 -1.57 4.70
CA SER A 347 -4.48 -2.95 4.39
C SER A 347 -4.01 -3.29 2.98
N PHE A 348 -2.94 -4.08 2.89
CA PHE A 348 -2.35 -4.49 1.63
C PHE A 348 -3.08 -5.71 1.05
N SER A 349 -3.55 -5.56 -0.18
CA SER A 349 -4.19 -6.61 -0.97
C SER A 349 -3.17 -7.40 -1.78
N GLY A 350 -3.23 -8.73 -1.74
CA GLY A 350 -2.28 -9.59 -2.46
C GLY A 350 -0.84 -9.52 -1.93
N ALA A 351 0.08 -10.12 -2.68
CA ALA A 351 1.49 -10.14 -2.30
C ALA A 351 2.15 -8.79 -2.55
N GLN A 352 3.08 -8.39 -1.68
CA GLN A 352 3.79 -7.12 -1.73
C GLN A 352 5.31 -7.34 -1.68
N SER A 353 6.05 -6.48 -2.37
CA SER A 353 7.49 -6.28 -2.18
C SER A 353 7.72 -4.84 -1.75
N LEU A 354 8.57 -4.59 -0.74
CA LEU A 354 8.88 -3.25 -0.23
C LEU A 354 10.39 -3.07 0.00
N GLN A 355 10.90 -1.85 -0.11
CA GLN A 355 12.24 -1.55 0.39
C GLN A 355 12.19 -1.42 1.92
N ARG A 356 11.29 -0.58 2.44
CA ARG A 356 11.09 -0.37 3.88
C ARG A 356 9.61 -0.36 4.23
N LEU A 357 9.30 -0.91 5.39
CA LEU A 357 8.04 -0.71 6.08
C LEU A 357 8.31 -0.07 7.45
N GLU A 358 7.80 1.13 7.67
CA GLU A 358 7.91 1.86 8.93
C GLU A 358 6.52 2.05 9.54
N LEU A 359 6.38 1.71 10.83
CA LEU A 359 5.10 1.68 11.54
C LEU A 359 5.20 2.54 12.79
N ASN A 360 4.55 3.70 12.81
CA ASN A 360 4.69 4.69 13.87
C ASN A 360 3.35 5.12 14.47
N ASN A 361 3.38 5.53 15.74
CA ASN A 361 2.26 6.19 16.42
C ASN A 361 0.91 5.47 16.22
N ASN A 362 0.91 4.15 16.49
CA ASN A 362 -0.18 3.21 16.26
C ASN A 362 -0.46 2.86 14.79
N GLY A 363 0.50 3.09 13.90
CA GLY A 363 0.44 2.67 12.51
C GLY A 363 0.28 1.16 12.38
N VAL A 364 -0.65 0.73 11.51
CA VAL A 364 -0.97 -0.68 11.29
C VAL A 364 -0.76 -1.05 9.82
N ALA A 365 0.09 -2.04 9.56
CA ALA A 365 0.11 -2.75 8.29
C ALA A 365 -0.68 -4.06 8.42
N SER A 366 -1.75 -4.22 7.66
CA SER A 366 -2.56 -5.45 7.61
C SER A 366 -2.33 -6.16 6.28
N LEU A 367 -1.90 -7.42 6.33
CA LEU A 367 -1.45 -8.16 5.15
C LEU A 367 -2.41 -9.31 4.83
N SER A 368 -3.01 -9.24 3.65
CA SER A 368 -3.86 -10.31 3.08
C SER A 368 -3.12 -11.23 2.10
N GLY A 369 -1.86 -10.90 1.76
CA GLY A 369 -0.92 -11.74 1.02
C GLY A 369 0.47 -11.72 1.62
N ASN A 370 1.43 -12.39 0.99
CA ASN A 370 2.82 -12.43 1.44
C ASN A 370 3.49 -11.05 1.33
N LEU A 371 4.36 -10.71 2.27
CA LEU A 371 5.22 -9.52 2.19
C LEU A 371 6.69 -9.95 2.15
N SER A 372 7.44 -9.42 1.21
CA SER A 372 8.92 -9.47 1.20
C SER A 372 9.45 -8.05 1.27
N ALA A 373 10.16 -7.70 2.34
CA ALA A 373 10.74 -6.38 2.50
C ALA A 373 12.19 -6.41 2.97
N GLN A 374 12.97 -5.37 2.69
CA GLN A 374 14.32 -5.27 3.26
C GLN A 374 14.26 -4.81 4.71
N GLN A 375 13.54 -3.73 4.99
CA GLN A 375 13.57 -3.09 6.31
C GLN A 375 12.21 -3.09 7.00
N LEU A 376 12.23 -3.27 8.32
CA LEU A 376 11.11 -3.00 9.22
C LEU A 376 11.56 -2.03 10.32
N ALA A 377 10.79 -0.98 10.56
CA ALA A 377 11.12 0.00 11.58
C ALA A 377 9.92 0.45 12.42
N VAL A 378 10.19 0.76 13.68
CA VAL A 378 9.32 1.58 14.54
C VAL A 378 10.19 2.67 15.14
N VAL A 379 9.97 3.90 14.71
CA VAL A 379 10.77 5.07 15.14
C VAL A 379 10.03 5.89 16.21
N SER A 380 8.70 5.94 16.16
CA SER A 380 7.86 6.68 17.10
C SER A 380 6.67 5.87 17.60
N GLY A 381 6.31 6.02 18.89
CA GLY A 381 5.15 5.37 19.48
C GLY A 381 5.22 3.84 19.42
N ALA A 382 4.14 3.23 18.94
CA ALA A 382 4.04 1.80 18.67
C ALA A 382 3.65 1.55 17.21
N GLY A 383 4.05 0.41 16.65
CA GLY A 383 3.63 -0.07 15.34
C GLY A 383 2.97 -1.45 15.45
N THR A 384 2.13 -1.81 14.48
CA THR A 384 1.51 -3.13 14.39
C THR A 384 1.63 -3.70 12.98
N ILE A 385 2.15 -4.93 12.87
CA ILE A 385 2.07 -5.73 11.66
C ILE A 385 1.09 -6.89 11.90
N SER A 386 0.01 -6.93 11.12
CA SER A 386 -0.99 -8.00 11.15
C SER A 386 -0.79 -8.90 9.93
N VAL A 387 -0.44 -10.16 10.15
CA VAL A 387 -0.24 -11.14 9.06
C VAL A 387 -1.37 -12.15 9.12
N GLY A 388 -2.26 -12.15 8.13
CA GLY A 388 -3.32 -13.17 8.04
C GLY A 388 -2.76 -14.53 7.66
N SER A 389 -3.37 -15.64 8.13
CA SER A 389 -3.04 -16.98 7.63
C SER A 389 -3.60 -17.19 6.20
N PRO A 390 -2.90 -17.90 5.30
CA PRO A 390 -1.63 -18.63 5.49
C PRO A 390 -0.38 -17.78 5.16
N ASN A 391 -0.49 -16.46 5.17
CA ASN A 391 0.55 -15.58 4.64
C ASN A 391 1.77 -15.46 5.55
N THR A 392 2.86 -15.04 4.93
CA THR A 392 4.14 -14.78 5.58
C THR A 392 4.65 -13.38 5.25
N ALA A 393 5.11 -12.65 6.26
CA ALA A 393 5.91 -11.44 6.11
C ALA A 393 7.38 -11.76 6.38
N THR A 394 8.28 -11.44 5.47
CA THR A 394 9.72 -11.71 5.59
C THR A 394 10.53 -10.42 5.45
N PHE A 395 11.42 -10.18 6.41
CA PHE A 395 12.34 -9.05 6.41
C PHE A 395 13.78 -9.54 6.40
N SER A 396 14.60 -9.06 5.45
CA SER A 396 15.96 -9.62 5.20
C SER A 396 17.12 -8.62 5.33
N GLY A 397 16.83 -7.32 5.42
CA GLY A 397 17.81 -6.25 5.60
C GLY A 397 18.00 -5.89 7.07
N THR A 398 17.14 -5.01 7.60
CA THR A 398 17.24 -4.53 9.00
C THR A 398 15.89 -4.49 9.71
N LEU A 399 15.85 -4.94 10.97
CA LEU A 399 14.77 -4.63 11.91
C LEU A 399 15.30 -3.66 12.96
N SER A 400 14.65 -2.50 13.09
CA SER A 400 14.99 -1.48 14.08
C SER A 400 13.75 -1.04 14.86
N ILE A 401 13.73 -1.30 16.17
CA ILE A 401 12.72 -0.77 17.09
C ILE A 401 13.43 0.29 17.94
N GLY A 402 13.02 1.55 17.82
CA GLY A 402 13.63 2.66 18.54
C GLY A 402 13.51 2.51 20.06
N ALA A 403 14.27 3.31 20.81
CA ALA A 403 14.27 3.24 22.26
C ALA A 403 12.87 3.53 22.85
N ASN A 404 12.44 2.70 23.80
CA ASN A 404 11.12 2.72 24.43
C ASN A 404 9.94 2.59 23.44
N ARG A 405 10.17 2.09 22.21
CA ARG A 405 9.15 1.87 21.19
C ARG A 405 8.67 0.41 21.20
N THR A 406 7.52 0.17 20.60
CA THR A 406 6.90 -1.16 20.55
C THR A 406 6.54 -1.59 19.14
N LEU A 407 6.90 -2.81 18.76
CA LEU A 407 6.38 -3.49 17.59
C LEU A 407 5.44 -4.62 18.02
N ASN A 408 4.19 -4.58 17.57
CA ASN A 408 3.21 -5.63 17.78
C ASN A 408 3.10 -6.50 16.53
N LYS A 409 3.07 -7.82 16.71
CA LYS A 409 2.69 -8.78 15.66
C LYS A 409 1.32 -9.36 15.97
N THR A 410 0.36 -9.19 15.08
CA THR A 410 -1.00 -9.77 15.18
C THR A 410 -1.29 -10.66 13.97
N GLY A 411 -2.48 -11.27 13.92
CA GLY A 411 -2.90 -12.18 12.86
C GLY A 411 -2.23 -13.55 12.97
N SER A 412 -2.90 -14.59 12.46
CA SER A 412 -2.47 -15.99 12.61
C SER A 412 -1.35 -16.44 11.67
N GLY A 413 -0.93 -15.60 10.73
CA GLY A 413 0.18 -15.86 9.80
C GLY A 413 1.55 -15.71 10.46
N THR A 414 2.60 -15.89 9.64
CA THR A 414 4.00 -15.96 10.10
C THR A 414 4.76 -14.66 9.82
N LEU A 415 5.58 -14.22 10.77
CA LEU A 415 6.58 -13.15 10.62
C LEU A 415 7.99 -13.74 10.70
N ASN A 416 8.78 -13.61 9.64
CA ASN A 416 10.17 -14.05 9.58
C ASN A 416 11.12 -12.85 9.64
N ILE A 417 11.94 -12.80 10.68
CA ILE A 417 13.00 -11.80 10.85
C ILE A 417 14.34 -12.47 10.49
N ASN A 418 14.73 -12.33 9.23
CA ASN A 418 16.07 -12.69 8.72
C ASN A 418 17.03 -11.50 8.74
N ALA A 419 16.50 -10.33 9.09
CA ALA A 419 17.17 -9.05 9.07
C ALA A 419 18.19 -8.90 10.21
N VAL A 420 19.24 -8.12 9.99
CA VAL A 420 20.11 -7.64 11.07
C VAL A 420 19.27 -6.81 12.06
N GLN A 421 19.47 -7.01 13.35
CA GLN A 421 18.67 -6.35 14.37
C GLN A 421 19.46 -5.22 15.05
N SER A 422 18.85 -4.04 15.12
CA SER A 422 19.47 -2.82 15.66
C SER A 422 18.43 -2.04 16.45
N HIS A 423 18.20 -2.44 17.70
CA HIS A 423 17.18 -1.82 18.54
C HIS A 423 17.75 -0.78 19.51
N GLY A 424 16.91 0.17 19.90
CA GLY A 424 17.19 1.08 21.02
C GLY A 424 16.85 0.43 22.36
N ALA A 425 17.43 0.96 23.45
CA ALA A 425 17.18 0.46 24.81
C ALA A 425 15.68 0.45 25.17
N ASN A 426 15.26 -0.55 25.95
CA ASN A 426 13.88 -0.77 26.38
C ASN A 426 12.90 -0.86 25.20
N SER A 427 13.36 -1.33 24.06
CA SER A 427 12.46 -1.61 22.93
C SER A 427 11.67 -2.88 23.21
N LEU A 428 10.43 -2.96 22.71
CA LEU A 428 9.55 -4.09 22.98
C LEU A 428 9.03 -4.70 21.67
N PHE A 429 9.19 -6.01 21.54
CA PHE A 429 8.44 -6.82 20.58
C PHE A 429 7.36 -7.62 21.30
N THR A 430 6.12 -7.52 20.82
CA THR A 430 4.99 -8.30 21.37
C THR A 430 4.34 -9.17 20.29
N ALA A 431 4.39 -10.48 20.46
CA ALA A 431 3.64 -11.44 19.65
C ALA A 431 2.23 -11.61 20.21
N LYS A 432 1.25 -10.97 19.56
CA LYS A 432 -0.19 -11.02 19.92
C LYS A 432 -1.00 -12.07 19.16
N GLY A 433 -0.40 -12.69 18.16
CA GLY A 433 -0.98 -13.78 17.41
C GLY A 433 -0.06 -14.32 16.31
N GLY A 434 -0.34 -15.54 15.88
CA GLY A 434 0.45 -16.25 14.87
C GLY A 434 1.86 -16.56 15.38
N LEU A 435 2.78 -16.77 14.43
CA LEU A 435 4.16 -17.15 14.73
C LEU A 435 5.13 -16.04 14.32
N THR A 436 6.12 -15.77 15.16
CA THR A 436 7.31 -14.96 14.80
C THR A 436 8.56 -15.81 14.88
N ASN A 437 9.40 -15.77 13.86
CA ASN A 437 10.72 -16.42 13.84
C ASN A 437 11.81 -15.35 13.88
N PHE A 438 12.60 -15.33 14.95
CA PHE A 438 13.85 -14.58 15.02
C PHE A 438 15.01 -15.46 14.55
N ASN A 439 15.49 -15.19 13.33
CA ASN A 439 16.55 -15.96 12.68
C ASN A 439 17.94 -15.32 12.82
N THR A 440 18.00 -14.14 13.44
CA THR A 440 19.19 -13.36 13.76
C THR A 440 19.16 -12.95 15.24
N ASP A 441 20.32 -12.61 15.79
CA ASP A 441 20.47 -12.19 17.19
C ASP A 441 19.78 -10.83 17.41
N CYS A 442 18.91 -10.72 18.41
CA CYS A 442 18.21 -9.48 18.79
C CYS A 442 19.13 -8.43 19.42
N GLY A 443 20.35 -8.79 19.79
CA GLY A 443 21.31 -7.88 20.41
C GLY A 443 22.73 -8.26 20.09
N SER A 444 23.57 -8.21 21.11
CA SER A 444 24.95 -8.68 21.07
C SER A 444 25.40 -9.04 22.49
N ILE A 445 26.58 -9.65 22.60
CA ILE A 445 27.24 -9.90 23.89
C ILE A 445 27.39 -8.61 24.72
N SER A 446 27.52 -7.45 24.07
CA SER A 446 27.67 -6.15 24.75
C SER A 446 26.37 -5.40 25.00
N THR A 447 25.28 -5.77 24.34
CA THR A 447 24.03 -4.99 24.34
C THR A 447 22.81 -5.89 24.23
N ARG A 448 21.88 -5.76 25.19
CA ARG A 448 20.61 -6.48 25.24
C ARG A 448 19.45 -5.46 25.20
N PRO A 449 19.07 -4.92 24.03
CA PRO A 449 18.16 -3.77 23.96
C PRO A 449 16.67 -4.12 23.86
N LEU A 450 16.34 -5.37 23.57
CA LEU A 450 14.99 -5.79 23.17
C LEU A 450 14.33 -6.69 24.21
N ASP A 451 13.13 -6.32 24.63
CA ASP A 451 12.18 -7.17 25.34
C ASP A 451 11.38 -8.03 24.37
N LEU A 452 11.32 -9.34 24.62
CA LEU A 452 10.48 -10.27 23.88
C LEU A 452 9.29 -10.70 24.73
N PHE A 453 8.08 -10.42 24.25
CA PHE A 453 6.85 -10.78 24.93
C PHE A 453 5.91 -11.61 24.06
N ALA A 454 5.68 -12.87 24.44
CA ALA A 454 4.71 -13.76 23.80
C ALA A 454 3.35 -13.67 24.49
N ASP A 455 2.42 -12.91 23.94
CA ASP A 455 1.12 -12.60 24.51
C ASP A 455 0.00 -13.06 23.56
N ASN A 456 -0.28 -14.37 23.51
CA ASN A 456 -1.22 -15.04 22.59
C ASN A 456 -0.66 -15.33 21.17
N GLY A 457 0.55 -14.88 20.85
CA GLY A 457 1.34 -15.35 19.70
C GLY A 457 2.61 -16.09 20.13
N ASP A 458 3.15 -16.91 19.23
CA ASP A 458 4.35 -17.71 19.48
C ASP A 458 5.60 -17.03 18.91
N ILE A 459 6.74 -17.25 19.58
CA ILE A 459 8.06 -16.78 19.14
C ILE A 459 9.03 -17.96 19.08
N ASN A 460 9.69 -18.14 17.94
CA ASN A 460 10.81 -19.05 17.78
C ASN A 460 12.14 -18.29 17.74
N LEU A 461 13.11 -18.78 18.52
CA LEU A 461 14.48 -18.26 18.56
C LEU A 461 15.40 -19.24 17.84
N ASN A 462 15.76 -18.93 16.59
CA ASN A 462 16.47 -19.87 15.69
C ASN A 462 17.99 -19.66 15.66
N THR A 463 18.52 -18.79 16.51
CA THR A 463 19.95 -18.57 16.78
C THR A 463 20.16 -18.27 18.28
N THR A 464 21.41 -18.20 18.74
CA THR A 464 21.74 -17.59 20.05
C THR A 464 21.18 -16.17 20.12
N GLN A 465 20.61 -15.81 21.28
CA GLN A 465 19.92 -14.54 21.47
C GLN A 465 20.47 -13.77 22.66
N HIS A 466 20.59 -12.45 22.50
CA HIS A 466 20.85 -11.47 23.55
C HIS A 466 19.68 -10.48 23.63
N VAL A 467 18.88 -10.60 24.68
CA VAL A 467 17.63 -9.84 24.88
C VAL A 467 17.59 -9.24 26.28
N ASP A 468 16.86 -8.16 26.48
CA ASP A 468 16.72 -7.54 27.81
C ASP A 468 15.84 -8.42 28.70
N SER A 469 14.67 -8.81 28.20
CA SER A 469 13.79 -9.75 28.88
C SER A 469 13.13 -10.76 27.95
N VAL A 470 12.74 -11.89 28.54
CA VAL A 470 11.90 -12.91 27.92
C VAL A 470 10.65 -13.09 28.80
N ALA A 471 9.48 -12.81 28.22
CA ALA A 471 8.22 -12.88 28.93
C ALA A 471 7.16 -13.64 28.13
N THR A 472 6.27 -14.36 28.82
CA THR A 472 5.14 -15.06 28.19
C THR A 472 3.85 -14.96 29.00
N ASN A 473 2.72 -14.79 28.32
CA ASN A 473 1.37 -15.03 28.82
C ASN A 473 0.79 -16.29 28.14
N PHE A 474 -0.27 -16.17 27.33
CA PHE A 474 -0.86 -17.29 26.59
C PHE A 474 -0.01 -17.80 25.42
N GLY A 475 1.00 -17.06 24.99
CA GLY A 475 1.92 -17.46 23.91
C GLY A 475 3.09 -18.30 24.40
N GLY A 476 3.77 -19.00 23.49
CA GLY A 476 5.00 -19.73 23.77
C GLY A 476 6.24 -19.07 23.19
N ILE A 477 7.37 -19.21 23.89
CA ILE A 477 8.71 -18.93 23.34
C ILE A 477 9.45 -20.25 23.24
N ALA A 478 9.97 -20.59 22.06
CA ALA A 478 10.70 -21.83 21.84
C ALA A 478 12.07 -21.57 21.19
N VAL A 479 13.12 -22.16 21.75
CA VAL A 479 14.46 -22.13 21.15
C VAL A 479 14.56 -23.28 20.15
N GLY A 480 15.04 -23.02 18.94
CA GLY A 480 15.19 -24.03 17.89
C GLY A 480 15.95 -25.28 18.40
N ALA A 481 15.64 -26.47 17.90
CA ALA A 481 16.38 -27.69 18.26
C ALA A 481 17.84 -27.66 17.74
N ASN A 482 18.71 -28.56 18.23
CA ASN A 482 20.13 -28.82 17.85
C ASN A 482 21.14 -28.50 18.98
N GLY A 483 20.68 -28.04 20.15
CA GLY A 483 21.49 -27.88 21.36
C GLY A 483 22.76 -27.06 21.18
N ASN A 484 22.69 -26.05 20.31
CA ASN A 484 23.83 -25.21 19.94
C ASN A 484 23.58 -23.72 20.18
N ARG A 485 22.49 -23.38 20.89
CA ARG A 485 22.07 -22.00 21.16
C ARG A 485 22.05 -21.72 22.66
N VAL A 486 22.22 -20.46 22.99
CA VAL A 486 21.99 -19.93 24.34
C VAL A 486 21.08 -18.71 24.26
N VAL A 487 20.16 -18.57 25.21
CA VAL A 487 19.40 -17.32 25.41
C VAL A 487 20.00 -16.59 26.59
N VAL A 488 20.54 -15.40 26.36
CA VAL A 488 21.08 -14.52 27.40
C VAL A 488 20.09 -13.39 27.63
N THR A 489 19.56 -13.30 28.85
CA THR A 489 18.53 -12.34 29.25
C THR A 489 18.82 -11.72 30.60
N ASN A 490 18.38 -10.49 30.86
CA ASN A 490 18.46 -9.91 32.21
C ASN A 490 17.31 -10.40 33.09
N LEU A 491 16.16 -10.67 32.48
CA LEU A 491 14.94 -11.05 33.19
C LEU A 491 14.17 -12.14 32.44
N VAL A 492 13.56 -13.04 33.20
CA VAL A 492 12.59 -14.02 32.71
C VAL A 492 11.33 -13.94 33.55
N SER A 493 10.17 -13.89 32.91
CA SER A 493 8.89 -13.78 33.60
C SER A 493 7.77 -14.54 32.88
N ILE A 494 6.77 -14.97 33.64
CA ILE A 494 5.54 -15.58 33.13
C ILE A 494 4.37 -14.83 33.77
N GLY A 495 3.41 -14.37 32.97
CA GLY A 495 2.20 -13.71 33.48
C GLY A 495 1.27 -14.67 34.21
N GLY A 496 0.21 -14.11 34.82
CA GLY A 496 -0.74 -14.88 35.65
C GLY A 496 -1.52 -15.94 34.89
N GLU A 497 -1.58 -15.81 33.57
CA GLU A 497 -2.27 -16.71 32.65
C GLU A 497 -1.46 -17.99 32.36
N GLY A 498 -0.13 -17.95 32.55
CA GLY A 498 0.76 -19.10 32.39
C GLY A 498 1.17 -19.41 30.94
N GLY A 499 2.44 -19.18 30.62
CA GLY A 499 3.05 -19.49 29.32
C GLY A 499 4.25 -20.43 29.43
N THR A 500 4.89 -20.72 28.29
CA THR A 500 6.04 -21.64 28.23
C THR A 500 7.23 -21.00 27.54
N ILE A 501 8.40 -21.24 28.12
CA ILE A 501 9.71 -20.97 27.52
C ILE A 501 10.38 -22.33 27.33
N ASN A 502 10.25 -22.89 26.14
CA ASN A 502 10.75 -24.20 25.79
C ASN A 502 12.18 -24.10 25.25
N LEU A 503 13.16 -24.44 26.09
CA LEU A 503 14.57 -24.44 25.72
C LEU A 503 14.94 -25.63 24.82
N ARG A 504 14.06 -26.65 24.70
CA ARG A 504 14.37 -27.91 24.03
C ARG A 504 15.69 -28.49 24.58
N ASP A 505 16.69 -28.62 23.74
CA ASP A 505 18.02 -29.13 24.05
C ASP A 505 19.06 -28.01 24.24
N ASN A 506 18.64 -26.76 24.46
CA ASN A 506 19.49 -25.56 24.53
C ASN A 506 19.60 -24.98 25.94
N ASP A 507 20.44 -23.94 26.08
CA ASP A 507 20.78 -23.34 27.37
C ASP A 507 20.24 -21.91 27.52
N MET A 508 20.20 -21.42 28.76
CA MET A 508 19.81 -20.06 29.10
C MET A 508 20.76 -19.48 30.17
N ILE A 509 21.05 -18.18 30.06
CA ILE A 509 21.70 -17.39 31.10
C ILE A 509 20.73 -16.29 31.51
N VAL A 510 20.44 -16.20 32.81
CA VAL A 510 19.75 -15.06 33.41
C VAL A 510 20.78 -14.20 34.13
N ASP A 511 21.17 -13.09 33.50
CA ASP A 511 22.12 -12.09 34.00
C ASP A 511 21.38 -11.07 34.86
N TYR A 512 21.11 -11.46 36.10
CA TYR A 512 20.20 -10.74 36.97
C TYR A 512 20.88 -9.56 37.66
N THR A 513 20.10 -8.50 37.93
CA THR A 513 20.58 -7.40 38.79
C THR A 513 20.14 -7.61 40.24
N ALA A 514 18.92 -8.10 40.49
CA ALA A 514 18.43 -8.41 41.82
C ALA A 514 18.44 -9.93 42.06
N ALA A 515 18.92 -10.36 43.23
CA ALA A 515 18.93 -11.79 43.59
C ALA A 515 17.52 -12.43 43.57
N ALA A 516 16.47 -11.62 43.73
CA ALA A 516 15.09 -12.08 43.61
C ALA A 516 14.76 -12.58 42.19
N ASP A 517 15.40 -12.05 41.15
CA ASP A 517 15.17 -12.47 39.76
C ASP A 517 15.73 -13.87 39.52
N ALA A 518 16.89 -14.20 40.12
CA ALA A 518 17.44 -15.56 40.10
C ALA A 518 16.53 -16.57 40.82
N VAL A 519 15.94 -16.17 41.94
CA VAL A 519 14.96 -16.99 42.69
C VAL A 519 13.70 -17.21 41.85
N ALA A 520 13.20 -16.16 41.19
CA ALA A 520 12.05 -16.25 40.30
C ALA A 520 12.34 -17.17 39.10
N ALA A 521 13.50 -17.04 38.46
CA ALA A 521 13.91 -17.91 37.35
C ALA A 521 13.98 -19.38 37.76
N ARG A 522 14.54 -19.72 38.93
CA ARG A 522 14.51 -21.09 39.47
C ARG A 522 13.08 -21.58 39.76
N ALA A 523 12.21 -20.73 40.29
CA ALA A 523 10.82 -21.09 40.50
C ALA A 523 10.10 -21.42 39.18
N LEU A 524 10.39 -20.66 38.11
CA LEU A 524 9.88 -20.94 36.77
C LEU A 524 10.46 -22.24 36.17
N LEU A 525 11.72 -22.55 36.46
CA LEU A 525 12.35 -23.81 36.07
C LEU A 525 11.70 -25.01 36.77
N ARG A 526 11.44 -24.92 38.09
CA ARG A 526 10.71 -25.96 38.83
C ARG A 526 9.28 -26.15 38.35
N ALA A 527 8.59 -25.05 38.03
CA ALA A 527 7.26 -25.12 37.43
C ALA A 527 7.29 -25.87 36.09
N GLY A 528 8.27 -25.57 35.23
CA GLY A 528 8.42 -26.21 33.93
C GLY A 528 8.85 -27.68 34.01
N ARG A 529 9.67 -28.02 35.02
CA ARG A 529 10.05 -29.41 35.36
C ARG A 529 8.84 -30.30 35.60
N ASN A 530 7.80 -29.80 36.28
CA ASN A 530 6.55 -30.53 36.57
C ASN A 530 6.80 -31.98 37.05
N ASN A 531 7.50 -32.13 38.18
CA ASN A 531 7.89 -33.43 38.75
C ASN A 531 8.67 -34.35 37.78
N GLY A 532 9.47 -33.77 36.89
CA GLY A 532 10.30 -34.48 35.91
C GLY A 532 9.60 -34.78 34.58
N ALA A 533 8.33 -34.39 34.41
CA ALA A 533 7.61 -34.55 33.14
C ALA A 533 8.04 -33.53 32.07
N TRP A 534 8.66 -32.41 32.47
CA TRP A 534 9.22 -31.36 31.59
C TRP A 534 8.23 -30.70 30.61
N ASN A 535 6.94 -30.79 30.91
CA ASN A 535 5.83 -30.25 30.14
C ASN A 535 5.04 -29.18 30.92
N GLY A 536 5.59 -28.67 32.02
CA GLY A 536 4.97 -27.63 32.83
C GLY A 536 5.03 -26.24 32.20
N LEU A 537 4.30 -25.31 32.81
CA LEU A 537 4.40 -23.87 32.52
C LEU A 537 5.71 -23.31 33.07
N GLY A 538 6.22 -22.23 32.49
CA GLY A 538 7.53 -21.68 32.83
C GLY A 538 8.64 -22.19 31.92
N ILE A 539 9.84 -22.35 32.47
CA ILE A 539 11.03 -22.75 31.70
C ILE A 539 11.04 -24.28 31.60
N ASN A 540 10.78 -24.81 30.41
CA ASN A 540 10.63 -26.25 30.19
C ASN A 540 11.51 -26.77 29.05
N SER A 541 11.47 -28.09 28.83
CA SER A 541 12.23 -28.75 27.76
C SER A 541 11.39 -29.86 27.15
N SER A 542 10.90 -29.63 25.92
CA SER A 542 10.23 -30.69 25.17
C SER A 542 11.17 -31.85 24.81
N THR A 543 12.49 -31.62 24.78
CA THR A 543 13.47 -32.68 24.53
C THR A 543 13.61 -33.59 25.75
N ALA A 544 13.71 -33.03 26.96
CA ALA A 544 13.70 -33.80 28.19
C ALA A 544 12.39 -34.58 28.37
N ALA A 545 11.24 -33.93 28.07
CA ALA A 545 9.93 -34.56 28.15
C ALA A 545 9.78 -35.76 27.21
N ALA A 546 10.36 -35.68 26.01
CA ALA A 546 10.30 -36.73 25.00
C ALA A 546 11.35 -37.85 25.21
N ASN A 547 12.31 -37.67 26.12
CA ASN A 547 13.35 -38.64 26.37
C ASN A 547 12.80 -39.85 27.13
N GLN A 548 12.72 -41.00 26.45
CA GLN A 548 12.18 -42.24 27.00
C GLN A 548 12.95 -42.78 28.20
N GLN A 549 14.24 -42.44 28.33
CA GLN A 549 15.05 -42.83 29.47
C GLN A 549 14.81 -41.93 30.69
N HIS A 550 14.16 -40.77 30.51
CA HIS A 550 13.92 -39.75 31.54
C HIS A 550 15.18 -39.36 32.34
N ASN A 551 16.35 -39.46 31.72
CA ASN A 551 17.67 -39.24 32.34
C ASN A 551 18.27 -37.85 32.03
N THR A 552 17.60 -37.03 31.22
CA THR A 552 18.01 -35.65 30.92
C THR A 552 17.09 -34.62 31.55
N THR A 553 17.62 -33.43 31.79
CA THR A 553 16.99 -32.37 32.59
C THR A 553 17.41 -30.99 32.10
N LEU A 554 16.73 -29.93 32.59
CA LEU A 554 17.31 -28.59 32.66
C LEU A 554 17.77 -28.35 34.10
N ALA A 555 19.08 -28.20 34.28
CA ALA A 555 19.71 -27.97 35.58
C ALA A 555 20.07 -26.49 35.75
N SER A 556 20.24 -26.02 36.99
CA SER A 556 20.68 -24.64 37.25
C SER A 556 21.88 -24.53 38.19
N LEU A 557 22.82 -23.63 37.87
CA LEU A 557 23.97 -23.26 38.69
C LEU A 557 24.12 -21.74 38.73
N GLU A 558 24.52 -21.18 39.88
CA GLU A 558 25.07 -19.82 39.88
C GLU A 558 26.40 -19.79 39.13
N ALA A 559 26.70 -18.70 38.44
CA ALA A 559 27.98 -18.53 37.77
C ALA A 559 29.16 -18.61 38.75
N THR A 560 28.97 -18.22 40.01
CA THR A 560 29.99 -18.40 41.06
C THR A 560 30.26 -19.88 41.37
N GLU A 561 29.23 -20.72 41.35
CA GLU A 561 29.37 -22.17 41.56
C GLU A 561 30.12 -22.80 40.37
N PHE A 562 29.70 -22.47 39.14
CA PHE A 562 30.37 -22.94 37.93
C PHE A 562 31.85 -22.54 37.88
N LYS A 563 32.17 -21.27 38.20
CA LYS A 563 33.57 -20.78 38.25
C LYS A 563 34.39 -21.40 39.37
N SER A 564 33.76 -21.86 40.46
CA SER A 564 34.49 -22.55 41.54
C SER A 564 35.08 -23.89 41.08
N ILE A 565 34.50 -24.49 40.03
CA ILE A 565 34.92 -25.78 39.46
C ILE A 565 35.83 -25.55 38.25
N HIS A 566 35.38 -24.69 37.31
CA HIS A 566 36.03 -24.49 36.02
C HIS A 566 37.06 -23.34 36.00
N GLY A 567 37.20 -22.63 37.13
CA GLY A 567 38.10 -21.50 37.29
C GLY A 567 37.45 -20.13 37.02
N GLN A 568 38.08 -19.09 37.53
CA GLN A 568 37.51 -17.72 37.55
C GLN A 568 37.28 -17.10 36.16
N ASN A 569 37.95 -17.60 35.13
CA ASN A 569 37.85 -17.11 33.74
C ASN A 569 37.01 -18.06 32.86
N ALA A 570 36.26 -18.99 33.46
CA ALA A 570 35.43 -19.93 32.71
C ALA A 570 34.33 -19.18 31.94
N THR A 571 34.05 -19.68 30.74
CA THR A 571 32.95 -19.21 29.88
C THR A 571 31.86 -20.27 29.81
N PHE A 572 30.62 -19.85 29.63
CA PHE A 572 29.47 -20.75 29.43
C PHE A 572 28.90 -20.55 28.03
N ASP A 573 28.99 -21.56 27.16
CA ASP A 573 28.52 -21.49 25.77
C ASP A 573 29.06 -20.28 24.98
N GLY A 574 30.30 -19.89 25.26
CA GLY A 574 30.97 -18.74 24.65
C GLY A 574 30.68 -17.39 25.31
N GLN A 575 29.82 -17.36 26.35
CA GLN A 575 29.49 -16.17 27.13
C GLN A 575 30.48 -15.97 28.27
N GLN A 576 30.89 -14.71 28.47
CA GLN A 576 31.67 -14.32 29.65
C GLN A 576 30.76 -14.28 30.87
N LEU A 577 31.28 -14.79 31.99
CA LEU A 577 30.52 -14.91 33.23
C LEU A 577 30.94 -13.86 34.25
N ASP A 578 29.97 -13.09 34.75
CA ASP A 578 30.14 -12.37 36.01
C ASP A 578 29.58 -13.18 37.20
N ASN A 579 29.40 -12.55 38.36
CA ASN A 579 28.96 -13.23 39.58
C ASN A 579 27.43 -13.22 39.77
N THR A 580 26.69 -12.54 38.89
CA THR A 580 25.24 -12.31 39.01
C THR A 580 24.50 -12.96 37.83
N MET A 581 24.90 -14.19 37.50
CA MET A 581 24.33 -14.96 36.41
C MET A 581 23.85 -16.32 36.90
N LEU A 582 22.61 -16.67 36.58
CA LEU A 582 22.07 -18.03 36.72
C LEU A 582 22.22 -18.75 35.39
N LEU A 583 22.95 -19.87 35.39
CA LEU A 583 23.16 -20.72 34.23
C LEU A 583 22.13 -21.84 34.26
N ILE A 584 21.36 -22.00 33.18
CA ILE A 584 20.41 -23.09 33.00
C ILE A 584 20.89 -23.93 31.83
N LYS A 585 21.15 -25.22 32.08
CA LYS A 585 21.74 -26.13 31.10
C LYS A 585 20.87 -27.35 30.84
N TYR A 586 20.68 -27.70 29.57
CA TYR A 586 20.22 -29.04 29.20
C TYR A 586 21.35 -30.05 29.38
N THR A 587 21.22 -30.90 30.41
CA THR A 587 22.25 -31.88 30.80
C THR A 587 21.63 -33.18 31.35
N TRP A 588 22.45 -34.11 31.82
CA TRP A 588 22.04 -35.31 32.55
C TRP A 588 21.59 -34.97 33.97
N TYR A 589 20.65 -35.73 34.53
CA TYR A 589 20.49 -35.72 35.98
C TYR A 589 21.80 -36.16 36.64
N GLY A 590 22.28 -35.39 37.60
CA GLY A 590 23.53 -35.71 38.27
C GLY A 590 24.78 -35.02 37.74
N ASP A 591 24.77 -34.37 36.57
CA ASP A 591 25.94 -33.64 36.07
C ASP A 591 26.11 -32.33 36.86
N THR A 592 26.80 -32.40 37.99
CA THR A 592 26.89 -31.32 38.99
C THR A 592 27.81 -30.18 38.57
N ASP A 593 28.67 -30.38 37.57
CA ASP A 593 29.57 -29.35 37.05
C ASP A 593 29.34 -28.98 35.58
N PHE A 594 28.31 -29.50 34.93
CA PHE A 594 27.97 -29.20 33.54
C PHE A 594 29.05 -29.63 32.54
N ASN A 595 29.84 -30.66 32.85
CA ASN A 595 30.84 -31.20 31.92
C ASN A 595 30.24 -32.14 30.85
N GLY A 596 28.97 -32.53 31.02
CA GLY A 596 28.21 -33.38 30.09
C GLY A 596 28.32 -34.88 30.36
N ILE A 597 28.93 -35.30 31.47
CA ILE A 597 29.06 -36.69 31.91
C ILE A 597 28.59 -36.77 33.36
N VAL A 598 27.98 -37.90 33.74
CA VAL A 598 27.77 -38.25 35.15
C VAL A 598 28.86 -39.21 35.58
N ASP A 599 29.71 -38.85 36.53
CA ASP A 599 30.80 -39.70 37.00
C ASP A 599 31.03 -39.63 38.51
N PHE A 600 32.19 -40.15 38.95
CA PHE A 600 32.54 -40.22 40.36
C PHE A 600 32.61 -38.84 41.03
N ASP A 601 33.03 -37.81 40.30
CA ASP A 601 33.16 -36.46 40.86
C ASP A 601 31.77 -35.92 41.23
N ASP A 602 30.74 -36.24 40.45
CA ASP A 602 29.36 -35.87 40.73
C ASP A 602 28.81 -36.55 41.98
N TYR A 603 28.99 -37.87 42.09
CA TYR A 603 28.62 -38.60 43.31
C TYR A 603 29.34 -38.06 44.53
N SER A 604 30.63 -37.74 44.41
CA SER A 604 31.39 -37.18 45.53
C SER A 604 30.82 -35.83 45.99
N ARG A 605 30.26 -35.02 45.09
CA ARG A 605 29.61 -33.75 45.44
C ARG A 605 28.23 -33.99 46.06
N ALA A 606 27.44 -34.92 45.52
CA ALA A 606 26.15 -35.31 46.09
C ALA A 606 26.29 -35.88 47.51
N ASP A 607 27.24 -36.80 47.74
CA ASP A 607 27.56 -37.36 49.05
C ASP A 607 28.00 -36.28 50.05
N ALA A 608 28.81 -35.33 49.60
CA ALA A 608 29.20 -34.20 50.42
C ALA A 608 28.00 -33.30 50.76
N GLY A 609 27.09 -33.07 49.82
CA GLY A 609 25.87 -32.31 50.06
C GLY A 609 24.95 -32.98 51.07
N PHE A 610 24.67 -34.27 50.89
CA PHE A 610 23.88 -35.09 51.82
C PHE A 610 24.45 -35.05 53.25
N ASN A 611 25.74 -35.37 53.40
CA ASN A 611 26.41 -35.44 54.71
C ASN A 611 26.50 -34.08 55.43
N ASN A 612 26.43 -32.97 54.69
CA ASN A 612 26.53 -31.62 55.24
C ASN A 612 25.22 -30.83 55.18
N ASN A 613 24.10 -31.48 54.83
CA ASN A 613 22.78 -30.85 54.69
C ASN A 613 22.80 -29.60 53.78
N ARG A 614 23.55 -29.67 52.67
CA ARG A 614 23.55 -28.62 51.65
C ARG A 614 22.42 -28.86 50.65
N THR A 615 22.11 -27.85 49.85
CA THR A 615 21.03 -27.86 48.86
C THR A 615 21.52 -27.34 47.52
N GLY A 616 20.68 -27.43 46.49
CA GLY A 616 21.00 -26.98 45.13
C GLY A 616 21.82 -27.97 44.31
N TRP A 617 21.79 -27.77 42.99
CA TRP A 617 22.27 -28.72 41.99
C TRP A 617 23.73 -29.18 42.21
N LEU A 618 24.64 -28.24 42.48
CA LEU A 618 26.06 -28.56 42.72
C LEU A 618 26.26 -29.54 43.89
N ASN A 619 25.34 -29.55 44.85
CA ASN A 619 25.42 -30.37 46.06
C ASN A 619 24.57 -31.65 45.97
N GLY A 620 23.92 -31.94 44.85
CA GLY A 620 23.17 -33.18 44.67
C GLY A 620 21.65 -33.10 44.80
N ASP A 621 21.06 -31.91 44.87
CA ASP A 621 19.60 -31.69 44.87
C ASP A 621 19.13 -31.58 43.42
N PHE A 622 18.81 -32.72 42.81
CA PHE A 622 18.57 -32.91 41.38
C PHE A 622 17.10 -32.80 40.98
N ASP A 623 16.18 -32.79 41.96
CA ASP A 623 14.78 -32.43 41.73
C ASP A 623 14.43 -30.99 42.13
N ASP A 624 15.40 -30.26 42.71
CA ASP A 624 15.32 -28.86 43.17
C ASP A 624 14.24 -28.66 44.26
N ASN A 625 14.02 -29.66 45.11
CA ASN A 625 13.05 -29.59 46.21
C ASN A 625 13.64 -28.96 47.50
N GLY A 626 14.96 -28.70 47.51
CA GLY A 626 15.66 -28.06 48.63
C GLY A 626 16.25 -29.05 49.64
N VAL A 627 16.26 -30.35 49.35
CA VAL A 627 16.84 -31.40 50.18
C VAL A 627 17.58 -32.37 49.28
N VAL A 628 18.77 -32.83 49.69
CA VAL A 628 19.44 -33.96 49.06
C VAL A 628 18.99 -35.24 49.75
N ASP A 629 18.28 -36.11 49.05
CA ASP A 629 17.81 -37.38 49.60
C ASP A 629 17.77 -38.54 48.59
N PHE A 630 17.06 -39.61 48.94
CA PHE A 630 16.98 -40.83 48.12
C PHE A 630 16.39 -40.58 46.72
N ASP A 631 15.48 -39.62 46.57
CA ASP A 631 14.87 -39.32 45.28
C ASP A 631 15.91 -38.71 44.32
N ASP A 632 16.85 -37.91 44.83
CA ASP A 632 17.98 -37.40 44.04
C ASP A 632 18.95 -38.50 43.63
N TYR A 633 19.32 -39.39 44.56
CA TYR A 633 20.18 -40.54 44.24
C TYR A 633 19.55 -41.42 43.15
N SER A 634 18.21 -41.56 43.17
CA SER A 634 17.50 -42.30 42.12
C SER A 634 17.63 -41.63 40.74
N LEU A 635 17.66 -40.29 40.67
CA LEU A 635 17.84 -39.54 39.42
C LEU A 635 19.26 -39.66 38.87
N ILE A 636 20.29 -39.47 39.70
CA ILE A 636 21.70 -39.61 39.26
C ILE A 636 22.04 -41.07 38.92
N ASP A 637 21.55 -42.05 39.67
CA ASP A 637 21.74 -43.47 39.37
C ASP A 637 21.11 -43.85 38.03
N GLN A 638 19.90 -43.36 37.78
CA GLN A 638 19.23 -43.58 36.50
C GLN A 638 20.06 -43.01 35.35
N ALA A 639 20.54 -41.78 35.47
CA ALA A 639 21.36 -41.16 34.44
C ALA A 639 22.72 -41.83 34.28
N PHE A 640 23.44 -42.14 35.36
CA PHE A 640 24.73 -42.82 35.32
C PHE A 640 24.64 -44.15 34.56
N ASN A 641 23.61 -44.95 34.83
CA ASN A 641 23.41 -46.26 34.22
C ASN A 641 22.95 -46.19 32.75
N THR A 642 22.42 -45.05 32.30
CA THR A 642 21.76 -44.95 30.99
C THR A 642 22.29 -43.84 30.08
N GLN A 643 23.24 -43.02 30.55
CA GLN A 643 23.87 -41.97 29.75
C GLN A 643 24.55 -42.58 28.52
N GLY A 644 24.34 -41.93 27.37
CA GLY A 644 24.83 -42.41 26.07
C GLY A 644 26.25 -41.93 25.70
N GLY A 645 26.95 -41.27 26.62
CA GLY A 645 28.21 -40.57 26.39
C GLY A 645 28.13 -39.08 26.76
N VAL A 646 29.10 -38.29 26.31
CA VAL A 646 29.19 -36.86 26.64
C VAL A 646 28.04 -36.08 25.99
N LEU A 647 27.18 -35.52 26.83
CA LEU A 647 26.07 -34.67 26.41
C LEU A 647 26.55 -33.22 26.36
N ARG A 648 26.62 -32.65 25.14
CA ARG A 648 26.95 -31.24 24.91
C ARG A 648 28.21 -30.78 25.67
N PRO A 649 29.41 -31.31 25.34
CA PRO A 649 30.66 -30.94 26.01
C PRO A 649 30.87 -29.43 26.01
N VAL A 650 31.33 -28.88 27.15
CA VAL A 650 31.61 -27.43 27.32
C VAL A 650 32.46 -26.94 26.14
N ARG A 651 31.91 -26.00 25.36
CA ARG A 651 32.62 -25.40 24.22
C ARG A 651 33.72 -24.49 24.75
N SER A 652 34.95 -25.01 24.81
CA SER A 652 36.14 -24.18 24.99
C SER A 652 36.30 -23.24 23.78
N PRO A 653 36.76 -21.99 23.96
CA PRO A 653 37.03 -21.11 22.83
C PRO A 653 38.02 -21.79 21.89
N ALA A 654 37.71 -21.78 20.59
CA ALA A 654 38.61 -22.31 19.56
C ALA A 654 39.99 -21.70 19.77
N ALA A 655 40.99 -22.55 20.01
CA ALA A 655 42.38 -22.10 20.00
C ALA A 655 42.63 -21.41 18.66
N SER A 656 42.94 -20.11 18.70
CA SER A 656 43.41 -19.40 17.52
C SER A 656 44.61 -20.17 16.96
N THR A 657 44.46 -20.71 15.76
CA THR A 657 45.59 -21.29 15.03
C THR A 657 46.68 -20.22 14.91
N PRO A 658 47.92 -20.47 15.37
CA PRO A 658 48.98 -19.51 15.16
C PRO A 658 49.19 -19.38 13.67
N VAL A 659 49.05 -18.17 13.14
CA VAL A 659 49.47 -17.84 11.78
C VAL A 659 50.98 -18.03 11.74
N PHE A 660 51.44 -19.16 11.19
CA PHE A 660 52.84 -19.31 10.83
C PHE A 660 53.14 -18.26 9.75
N ARG A 661 53.78 -17.17 10.15
CA ARG A 661 54.49 -16.30 9.22
C ARG A 661 55.66 -17.11 8.67
N ASP A 662 55.58 -17.46 7.39
CA ASP A 662 56.72 -17.99 6.64
C ASP A 662 57.90 -17.03 6.77
N LEU A 663 58.88 -17.44 7.57
CA LEU A 663 60.20 -16.86 7.60
C LEU A 663 60.96 -17.46 6.41
N ILE A 664 60.86 -16.81 5.24
CA ILE A 664 61.75 -17.08 4.11
C ILE A 664 63.18 -16.78 4.57
N ALA A 665 63.96 -17.84 4.76
CA ALA A 665 65.38 -17.76 5.03
C ALA A 665 66.11 -17.33 3.75
N LEU A 666 66.70 -16.13 3.77
CA LEU A 666 67.84 -15.77 2.94
C LEU A 666 69.09 -16.37 3.58
N ARG A 667 69.64 -17.45 2.98
CA ARG A 667 71.08 -17.67 2.79
C ARG A 667 71.30 -18.58 1.60
#